data_AF-A0A8T4E8L5-F1
#
_entry.id   AF-A0A8T4E8L5-F1
#
_cell.length_a   1.000
_cell.length_b   1.000
_cell.length_c   1.000
_cell.angle_alpha   90.00
_cell.angle_beta   90.00
_cell.angle_gamma   90.00
#
_symmetry.space_group_name_H-M   'P 1'
#
loop_
_entity.id
_entity.type
_entity.pdbx_description
1 polymer ?
#
loop_
_entity_poly.entity_id
_entity_poly.type
_entity_poly.pdbx_seq_one_letter_code
_entity_poly.pdbx_strand_id
1 'polypeptide(L)'
;MLNKMKNTVLVMLFISSLFLVPMLSDSAMAGIDSTPINQIVDESYPSSYIPRNIRVAVYDEQNSTHPDYDYGGMVSTNISVLMTTLESVGYQVTALDVQDISAHKLKSADYDVFVIFDTSPRENITWLVKEYWLGGGSILSIDGAINYINYFGIMCPDFEGTNNYGVDWDYIWSENQTVETRHPVSQAYQIDEIITLEFDWALYNRAALTGSSTGDEYTFISHIQGNTAWVSTVARDPKDQGGKVVQLFGDQSKLPPTNLLRDAIDWLTPRPKGRILIDYTNFPYYGVDAGDPTGYTAQGRYAQLRNLWVNHTFTVDKLYSEDTTELTSSILSKYDMLFINTPDENYTASEITAIQNWIASGGGLLILGDSSGFITRNARINDILDGYDLSISGINYHTNQFIADNKTFHPINELVTTLTFQGGCYVNTTGSAVSIWRDDYGEVAAIQEVGAGRIFLASDINFLGNYILYDDNAHFGLNIANWLCSGGADILVYMDGVASFGSDWNYYRAPLTLALNELGVNYYMSNERDYFNESLKLYSWELVIIDANSNAPATSHPLIIEHLESGGKVIWRDFMFRYPSYDNTWNYLGFSGLDDRITAGPPSVYLWEPAHSLFNIPVDYNAANISASTNILSTDFTNVTVLSNATGIAGVTLSYNENQSAIILGVQNRAICNMFAISEYLDDTDDSTYVDAYEIWLNEIAYMLKPTISHPSDIEYTEGETGNSITWTPLSELPSYYQIRRNGSLVYSHSWSGSLVNYNVDGLTNGTYIFRLTVFDLSGYSVYDEVTVTVSAVIPTTTTGGGGLPLDPTLLLIVGAAALVVIIILVVAMKKRPAK
;
A
#
# COMPACT_ATOMS: atom_id res chain seq x y z
N MET A 1 60.96 -39.09 32.46
CA MET A 1 61.61 -38.06 33.30
C MET A 1 61.24 -36.69 32.73
N LEU A 2 60.56 -35.89 33.55
CA LEU A 2 60.21 -34.44 33.47
C LEU A 2 59.74 -33.76 32.15
N ASN A 3 58.45 -33.33 32.19
CA ASN A 3 57.76 -32.09 31.71
C ASN A 3 57.93 -31.56 30.26
N LYS A 4 56.86 -31.52 29.42
CA LYS A 4 55.77 -30.50 29.26
C LYS A 4 56.29 -29.10 28.81
N MET A 5 55.83 -28.38 27.77
CA MET A 5 54.64 -28.29 26.88
C MET A 5 55.10 -27.58 25.56
N LYS A 6 54.76 -28.01 24.34
CA LYS A 6 53.59 -27.70 23.46
C LYS A 6 53.27 -26.21 23.21
N ASN A 7 53.26 -25.81 21.92
CA ASN A 7 52.11 -25.20 21.22
C ASN A 7 52.37 -24.99 19.71
N THR A 8 51.60 -25.68 18.84
CA THR A 8 51.15 -25.19 17.51
C THR A 8 49.83 -25.91 17.08
N VAL A 9 48.72 -25.15 17.12
CA VAL A 9 47.59 -24.95 16.17
C VAL A 9 46.89 -26.14 15.43
N LEU A 10 45.53 -26.09 15.49
CA LEU A 10 44.46 -26.42 14.49
C LEU A 10 43.50 -27.63 14.70
N VAL A 11 42.19 -27.32 14.53
CA VAL A 11 40.99 -28.10 14.08
C VAL A 11 40.08 -28.90 15.05
N MET A 12 38.78 -28.51 14.99
CA MET A 12 37.46 -29.11 15.31
C MET A 12 37.31 -30.50 15.94
N LEU A 13 36.36 -30.65 16.89
CA LEU A 13 35.20 -31.58 16.81
C LEU A 13 34.24 -31.48 18.02
N PHE A 14 32.94 -31.57 17.70
CA PHE A 14 31.78 -31.86 18.55
C PHE A 14 31.91 -33.22 19.29
N ILE A 15 31.30 -33.36 20.48
CA ILE A 15 30.31 -34.40 20.87
C ILE A 15 30.00 -34.30 22.38
N SER A 16 28.69 -34.20 22.65
CA SER A 16 27.84 -34.55 23.83
C SER A 16 28.47 -34.95 25.18
N SER A 17 27.90 -34.58 26.33
CA SER A 17 26.57 -35.02 26.76
C SER A 17 26.14 -34.48 28.14
N LEU A 18 24.82 -34.27 28.26
CA LEU A 18 23.90 -34.73 29.32
C LEU A 18 23.18 -33.64 30.15
N PHE A 19 21.96 -33.40 29.68
CA PHE A 19 20.83 -32.73 30.33
C PHE A 19 20.41 -33.44 31.62
N LEU A 20 20.10 -32.65 32.64
CA LEU A 20 19.25 -33.04 33.77
C LEU A 20 17.90 -32.34 33.57
N VAL A 21 16.91 -33.12 33.14
CA VAL A 21 15.50 -32.74 33.08
C VAL A 21 14.92 -32.85 34.50
N PRO A 22 14.24 -31.84 35.04
CA PRO A 22 13.27 -32.07 36.10
C PRO A 22 12.00 -32.62 35.46
N MET A 23 11.59 -33.83 35.87
CA MET A 23 10.25 -34.34 35.64
C MET A 23 9.24 -33.38 36.27
N LEU A 24 8.46 -32.67 35.45
CA LEU A 24 7.16 -32.14 35.84
C LEU A 24 6.10 -33.04 35.23
N SER A 25 5.30 -33.62 36.12
CA SER A 25 4.17 -34.49 35.83
C SER A 25 3.05 -33.74 35.13
N ASP A 26 2.40 -34.47 34.23
CA ASP A 26 1.18 -34.20 33.48
C ASP A 26 0.22 -33.09 33.96
N SER A 27 -0.17 -32.31 32.95
CA SER A 27 -1.52 -31.82 32.68
C SER A 27 -2.13 -30.79 33.63
N ALA A 28 -1.90 -29.52 33.31
CA ALA A 28 -3.02 -28.62 33.02
C ALA A 28 -2.62 -27.82 31.78
N MET A 29 -3.37 -28.02 30.69
CA MET A 29 -3.34 -27.13 29.54
C MET A 29 -3.60 -25.70 30.06
N ALA A 30 -2.57 -24.87 30.09
CA ALA A 30 -2.79 -23.44 29.98
C ALA A 30 -3.22 -23.23 28.53
N GLY A 31 -4.52 -23.33 28.29
CA GLY A 31 -5.10 -22.72 27.11
C GLY A 31 -4.59 -21.29 27.08
N ILE A 32 -4.17 -20.83 25.91
CA ILE A 32 -4.32 -19.43 25.58
C ILE A 32 -5.82 -19.21 25.75
N ASP A 33 -6.20 -18.68 26.91
CA ASP A 33 -7.54 -18.20 27.15
C ASP A 33 -7.77 -17.20 26.02
N SER A 34 -8.71 -17.54 25.15
CA SER A 34 -9.24 -16.65 24.14
C SER A 34 -9.83 -15.46 24.88
N THR A 35 -8.99 -14.50 25.29
CA THR A 35 -9.47 -13.19 25.71
C THR A 35 -10.30 -12.71 24.53
N PRO A 36 -11.61 -12.46 24.72
CA PRO A 36 -12.45 -11.96 23.66
C PRO A 36 -11.77 -10.73 23.08
N ILE A 37 -11.57 -10.71 21.77
CA ILE A 37 -11.27 -9.49 21.04
C ILE A 37 -12.49 -8.60 21.27
N ASN A 38 -12.44 -7.74 22.29
CA ASN A 38 -13.51 -6.81 22.60
C ASN A 38 -13.44 -5.68 21.57
N GLN A 39 -14.06 -5.92 20.41
CA GLN A 39 -14.20 -4.93 19.34
C GLN A 39 -15.11 -3.79 19.80
N ILE A 40 -14.59 -2.58 19.77
CA ILE A 40 -15.38 -1.36 19.74
C ILE A 40 -15.27 -0.86 18.30
N VAL A 41 -16.30 -1.09 17.49
CA VAL A 41 -16.42 -0.53 16.14
C VAL A 41 -16.82 0.94 16.29
N ASP A 42 -16.11 1.83 15.61
CA ASP A 42 -16.38 3.28 15.59
C ASP A 42 -17.32 3.60 14.41
N GLU A 43 -18.58 3.91 14.70
CA GLU A 43 -19.68 4.07 13.72
C GLU A 43 -19.65 5.39 12.92
N SER A 44 -18.54 6.16 12.94
CA SER A 44 -18.52 7.56 12.50
C SER A 44 -18.00 7.84 11.07
N TYR A 45 -17.79 6.81 10.24
CA TYR A 45 -17.07 6.97 8.97
C TYR A 45 -17.95 6.96 7.69
N PRO A 46 -17.60 7.78 6.67
CA PRO A 46 -18.27 7.82 5.38
C PRO A 46 -18.07 6.53 4.55
N SER A 47 -18.77 6.41 3.42
CA SER A 47 -18.92 5.26 2.50
C SER A 47 -17.64 4.55 2.00
N SER A 48 -16.45 5.02 2.35
CA SER A 48 -15.20 4.27 2.16
C SER A 48 -15.01 3.24 3.26
N TYR A 49 -14.75 1.98 2.89
CA TYR A 49 -14.45 0.91 3.84
C TYR A 49 -13.29 1.25 4.79
N ILE A 50 -12.34 2.07 4.33
CA ILE A 50 -11.22 2.57 5.13
C ILE A 50 -11.26 4.09 5.20
N PRO A 51 -11.32 4.70 6.40
CA PRO A 51 -11.36 6.15 6.56
C PRO A 51 -10.14 6.83 5.92
N ARG A 52 -10.39 7.82 5.05
CA ARG A 52 -9.33 8.65 4.44
C ARG A 52 -9.70 10.12 4.44
N ASN A 53 -8.67 10.95 4.55
CA ASN A 53 -8.79 12.38 4.28
C ASN A 53 -8.76 12.60 2.75
N ILE A 54 -9.94 12.64 2.13
CA ILE A 54 -10.06 12.90 0.68
C ILE A 54 -9.87 14.40 0.42
N ARG A 55 -8.96 14.73 -0.50
CA ARG A 55 -8.55 16.09 -0.87
C ARG A 55 -9.07 16.42 -2.25
N VAL A 56 -9.92 17.44 -2.33
CA VAL A 56 -10.62 17.83 -3.55
C VAL A 56 -10.16 19.21 -3.97
N ALA A 57 -9.63 19.33 -5.19
CA ALA A 57 -9.42 20.62 -5.83
C ALA A 57 -10.65 20.99 -6.66
N VAL A 58 -11.14 22.22 -6.55
CA VAL A 58 -12.24 22.76 -7.36
C VAL A 58 -11.71 23.91 -8.21
N TYR A 59 -11.96 23.88 -9.51
CA TYR A 59 -11.53 24.95 -10.40
C TYR A 59 -12.33 26.24 -10.14
N ASP A 60 -11.64 27.31 -9.75
CA ASP A 60 -12.22 28.63 -9.48
C ASP A 60 -11.94 29.60 -10.63
N GLU A 61 -12.90 29.70 -11.56
CA GLU A 61 -12.80 30.58 -12.71
C GLU A 61 -13.69 31.81 -12.55
N GLN A 62 -13.06 32.99 -12.43
CA GLN A 62 -13.76 34.26 -12.26
C GLN A 62 -14.11 34.94 -13.59
N ASN A 63 -13.45 34.56 -14.69
CA ASN A 63 -13.77 35.04 -16.02
C ASN A 63 -14.96 34.24 -16.60
N SER A 64 -16.02 34.92 -17.01
CA SER A 64 -17.20 34.27 -17.58
C SER A 64 -17.17 34.18 -19.11
N THR A 65 -16.08 34.57 -19.78
CA THR A 65 -15.96 34.39 -21.24
C THR A 65 -15.64 32.94 -21.57
N HIS A 66 -16.24 32.40 -22.62
CA HIS A 66 -15.89 31.06 -23.10
C HIS A 66 -14.51 31.03 -23.76
N PRO A 67 -13.68 30.00 -23.49
CA PRO A 67 -12.50 29.69 -24.28
C PRO A 67 -12.82 29.39 -25.75
N ASP A 68 -11.84 29.48 -26.64
CA ASP A 68 -12.02 29.25 -28.09
C ASP A 68 -12.52 27.84 -28.45
N TYR A 69 -12.27 26.84 -27.59
CA TYR A 69 -12.67 25.44 -27.79
C TYR A 69 -14.07 25.11 -27.23
N ASP A 70 -14.63 26.01 -26.41
CA ASP A 70 -15.90 25.83 -25.72
C ASP A 70 -17.06 26.26 -26.63
N TYR A 71 -18.10 25.42 -26.72
CA TYR A 71 -19.24 25.63 -27.61
C TYR A 71 -20.27 26.64 -27.06
N GLY A 72 -20.12 27.07 -25.81
CA GLY A 72 -21.03 27.96 -25.12
C GLY A 72 -21.93 27.24 -24.12
N GLY A 73 -22.74 28.01 -23.41
CA GLY A 73 -23.59 27.51 -22.33
C GLY A 73 -23.67 28.54 -21.21
N MET A 74 -24.18 28.14 -20.05
CA MET A 74 -23.94 28.90 -18.84
C MET A 74 -22.50 28.66 -18.36
N VAL A 75 -21.95 29.66 -17.67
CA VAL A 75 -20.64 29.53 -17.01
C VAL A 75 -20.83 29.91 -15.57
N SER A 76 -20.58 28.97 -14.68
CA SER A 76 -20.47 29.22 -13.26
C SER A 76 -19.16 29.95 -12.96
N THR A 77 -19.28 31.05 -12.24
CA THR A 77 -18.15 31.80 -11.66
C THR A 77 -18.19 31.78 -10.12
N ASN A 78 -19.09 30.97 -9.56
CA ASN A 78 -19.31 30.87 -8.13
C ASN A 78 -19.38 29.41 -7.69
N ILE A 79 -18.29 28.96 -7.09
CA ILE A 79 -18.12 27.60 -6.58
C ILE A 79 -18.53 27.43 -5.10
N SER A 80 -18.95 28.51 -4.43
CA SER A 80 -19.12 28.52 -2.96
C SER A 80 -20.11 27.46 -2.46
N VAL A 81 -21.22 27.25 -3.19
CA VAL A 81 -22.25 26.28 -2.79
C VAL A 81 -21.73 24.85 -2.98
N LEU A 82 -20.99 24.58 -4.06
CA LEU A 82 -20.35 23.29 -4.30
C LEU A 82 -19.31 23.00 -3.21
N MET A 83 -18.40 23.95 -2.94
CA MET A 83 -17.38 23.79 -1.90
C MET A 83 -18.00 23.52 -0.53
N THR A 84 -19.01 24.32 -0.12
CA THR A 84 -19.71 24.11 1.15
C THR A 84 -20.37 22.73 1.22
N THR A 85 -20.92 22.24 0.10
CA THR A 85 -21.53 20.91 0.03
C THR A 85 -20.48 19.81 0.20
N LEU A 86 -19.34 19.91 -0.49
CA LEU A 86 -18.24 18.95 -0.41
C LEU A 86 -17.57 18.96 0.99
N GLU A 87 -17.39 20.14 1.59
CA GLU A 87 -16.90 20.26 2.97
C GLU A 87 -17.89 19.65 3.98
N SER A 88 -19.20 19.78 3.74
CA SER A 88 -20.23 19.25 4.65
C SER A 88 -20.26 17.72 4.73
N VAL A 89 -19.71 17.03 3.72
CA VAL A 89 -19.53 15.57 3.72
C VAL A 89 -18.15 15.13 4.20
N GLY A 90 -17.30 16.07 4.65
CA GLY A 90 -16.03 15.78 5.32
C GLY A 90 -14.78 15.90 4.45
N TYR A 91 -14.89 16.34 3.19
CA TYR A 91 -13.74 16.47 2.31
C TYR A 91 -12.91 17.72 2.60
N GLN A 92 -11.60 17.63 2.33
CA GLN A 92 -10.70 18.78 2.33
C GLN A 92 -10.76 19.46 0.97
N VAL A 93 -11.44 20.60 0.88
CA VAL A 93 -11.70 21.27 -0.40
C VAL A 93 -10.79 22.48 -0.57
N THR A 94 -10.13 22.59 -1.72
CA THR A 94 -9.27 23.71 -2.09
C THR A 94 -9.69 24.29 -3.43
N ALA A 95 -9.90 25.60 -3.50
CA ALA A 95 -10.09 26.30 -4.75
C ALA A 95 -8.75 26.50 -5.46
N LEU A 96 -8.68 26.20 -6.76
CA LEU A 96 -7.51 26.49 -7.61
C LEU A 96 -7.92 27.37 -8.77
N ASP A 97 -7.26 28.51 -8.92
CA ASP A 97 -7.46 29.41 -10.05
C ASP A 97 -6.48 29.12 -11.21
N VAL A 98 -6.58 29.92 -12.27
CA VAL A 98 -5.68 29.82 -13.44
C VAL A 98 -4.21 30.07 -13.07
N GLN A 99 -3.92 30.91 -12.07
CA GLN A 99 -2.55 31.19 -11.63
C GLN A 99 -1.98 30.02 -10.83
N ASP A 100 -2.77 29.41 -9.96
CA ASP A 100 -2.38 28.22 -9.20
C ASP A 100 -2.05 27.05 -10.11
N ILE A 101 -2.90 26.78 -11.11
CA ILE A 101 -2.67 25.70 -12.06
C ILE A 101 -1.47 26.03 -12.97
N SER A 102 -1.32 27.29 -13.43
CA SER A 102 -0.14 27.73 -14.18
C SER A 102 1.16 27.63 -13.38
N ALA A 103 1.08 27.61 -12.04
CA ALA A 103 2.21 27.40 -11.14
C ALA A 103 2.40 25.92 -10.76
N HIS A 104 1.81 24.97 -11.51
CA HIS A 104 1.97 23.53 -11.34
C HIS A 104 1.56 22.99 -9.94
N LYS A 105 0.56 23.63 -9.32
CA LYS A 105 0.04 23.19 -8.01
C LYS A 105 -0.92 22.01 -8.09
N LEU A 106 -1.53 21.75 -9.24
CA LEU A 106 -2.46 20.62 -9.41
C LEU A 106 -1.68 19.31 -9.61
N LYS A 107 -1.53 18.53 -8.53
CA LYS A 107 -0.82 17.25 -8.49
C LYS A 107 -1.64 16.18 -7.78
N SER A 108 -1.53 14.93 -8.20
CA SER A 108 -2.24 13.79 -7.61
C SER A 108 -1.79 13.51 -6.16
N ALA A 109 -0.53 13.80 -5.85
CA ALA A 109 -0.01 13.74 -4.48
C ALA A 109 -0.56 14.82 -3.56
N ASP A 110 -1.23 15.87 -4.07
CA ASP A 110 -1.85 16.95 -3.29
C ASP A 110 -3.38 16.90 -3.32
N TYR A 111 -3.97 16.48 -4.43
CA TYR A 111 -5.42 16.40 -4.64
C TYR A 111 -5.81 15.07 -5.26
N ASP A 112 -6.72 14.36 -4.61
CA ASP A 112 -7.22 13.07 -5.05
C ASP A 112 -8.22 13.21 -6.20
N VAL A 113 -9.04 14.28 -6.20
CA VAL A 113 -10.01 14.57 -7.26
C VAL A 113 -9.96 16.05 -7.65
N PHE A 114 -9.98 16.32 -8.96
CA PHE A 114 -10.18 17.65 -9.52
C PHE A 114 -11.61 17.82 -10.05
N VAL A 115 -12.31 18.83 -9.56
CA VAL A 115 -13.70 19.12 -9.93
C VAL A 115 -13.75 20.34 -10.85
N ILE A 116 -14.35 20.15 -12.01
CA ILE A 116 -14.67 21.23 -12.96
C ILE A 116 -16.19 21.38 -12.97
N PHE A 117 -16.67 22.55 -12.55
CA PHE A 117 -18.08 22.78 -12.27
C PHE A 117 -18.68 23.85 -13.19
N ASP A 118 -19.45 23.39 -14.18
CA ASP A 118 -20.17 24.23 -15.14
C ASP A 118 -19.32 25.37 -15.72
N THR A 119 -18.08 25.04 -16.13
CA THR A 119 -17.10 25.99 -16.66
C THR A 119 -16.02 25.25 -17.44
N SER A 120 -15.16 25.98 -18.15
CA SER A 120 -14.09 25.45 -18.99
C SER A 120 -12.74 26.04 -18.59
N PRO A 121 -11.69 25.22 -18.35
CA PRO A 121 -10.33 25.70 -18.09
C PRO A 121 -9.78 26.65 -19.17
N ARG A 122 -8.98 27.66 -18.77
CA ARG A 122 -8.39 28.59 -19.74
C ARG A 122 -7.38 27.91 -20.65
N GLU A 123 -7.26 28.41 -21.89
CA GLU A 123 -6.42 27.83 -22.94
C GLU A 123 -4.97 27.63 -22.52
N ASN A 124 -4.44 28.49 -21.64
CA ASN A 124 -3.07 28.40 -21.15
C ASN A 124 -2.85 27.33 -20.07
N ILE A 125 -3.91 26.74 -19.50
CA ILE A 125 -3.82 25.69 -18.47
C ILE A 125 -4.45 24.36 -18.87
N THR A 126 -5.13 24.28 -20.02
CA THR A 126 -5.81 23.06 -20.49
C THR A 126 -4.88 21.85 -20.53
N TRP A 127 -3.62 22.05 -20.93
CA TRP A 127 -2.61 21.00 -20.95
C TRP A 127 -2.20 20.55 -19.55
N LEU A 128 -2.11 21.45 -18.58
CA LEU A 128 -1.75 21.13 -17.19
C LEU A 128 -2.86 20.33 -16.49
N VAL A 129 -4.12 20.63 -16.78
CA VAL A 129 -5.25 19.82 -16.33
C VAL A 129 -5.25 18.44 -16.99
N LYS A 130 -4.92 18.36 -18.29
CA LYS A 130 -4.81 17.07 -19.00
C LYS A 130 -3.63 16.25 -18.47
N GLU A 131 -2.53 16.89 -18.10
CA GLU A 131 -1.37 16.26 -17.47
C GLU A 131 -1.73 15.63 -16.11
N TYR A 132 -2.44 16.36 -15.24
CA TYR A 132 -2.96 15.81 -13.98
C TYR A 132 -3.77 14.53 -14.23
N TRP A 133 -4.67 14.55 -15.22
CA TRP A 133 -5.43 13.36 -15.61
C TRP A 133 -4.54 12.25 -16.14
N LEU A 134 -3.63 12.53 -17.08
CA LEU A 134 -2.69 11.56 -17.66
C LEU A 134 -1.76 10.93 -16.60
N GLY A 135 -1.48 11.64 -15.52
CA GLY A 135 -0.75 11.17 -14.33
C GLY A 135 -1.55 10.26 -13.39
N GLY A 136 -2.81 9.96 -13.72
CA GLY A 136 -3.69 9.11 -12.90
C GLY A 136 -4.57 9.90 -11.92
N GLY A 137 -4.54 11.23 -11.97
CA GLY A 137 -5.51 12.08 -11.27
C GLY A 137 -6.91 11.93 -11.85
N SER A 138 -7.92 11.97 -10.99
CA SER A 138 -9.32 11.73 -11.38
C SER A 138 -10.10 13.04 -11.53
N ILE A 139 -11.03 13.08 -12.49
CA ILE A 139 -11.81 14.29 -12.78
C ILE A 139 -13.30 14.04 -12.54
N LEU A 140 -13.90 14.92 -11.73
CA LEU A 140 -15.35 15.10 -11.69
C LEU A 140 -15.71 16.30 -12.58
N SER A 141 -16.45 16.02 -13.64
CA SER A 141 -17.00 17.03 -14.53
C SER A 141 -18.49 17.17 -14.29
N ILE A 142 -18.98 18.41 -14.25
CA ILE A 142 -20.39 18.70 -14.01
C ILE A 142 -20.87 19.69 -15.06
N ASP A 143 -21.96 19.33 -15.74
CA ASP A 143 -22.69 20.12 -16.74
C ASP A 143 -21.76 20.72 -17.81
N GLY A 144 -21.63 22.05 -17.94
CA GLY A 144 -20.85 22.70 -18.99
C GLY A 144 -19.37 22.30 -19.07
N ALA A 145 -18.80 21.73 -17.99
CA ALA A 145 -17.44 21.17 -17.98
C ALA A 145 -17.22 20.03 -18.99
N ILE A 146 -18.31 19.42 -19.48
CA ILE A 146 -18.31 18.45 -20.58
C ILE A 146 -17.52 18.96 -21.80
N ASN A 147 -17.55 20.27 -22.08
CA ASN A 147 -16.82 20.88 -23.19
C ASN A 147 -15.33 20.55 -23.15
N TYR A 148 -14.71 20.72 -21.98
CA TYR A 148 -13.29 20.47 -21.78
C TYR A 148 -12.95 18.98 -21.89
N ILE A 149 -13.65 18.14 -21.11
CA ILE A 149 -13.33 16.71 -21.09
C ILE A 149 -13.62 16.01 -22.42
N ASN A 150 -14.55 16.54 -23.23
CA ASN A 150 -14.81 16.07 -24.58
C ASN A 150 -13.72 16.54 -25.56
N TYR A 151 -13.47 17.86 -25.63
CA TYR A 151 -12.54 18.43 -26.60
C TYR A 151 -11.10 17.92 -26.42
N PHE A 152 -10.68 17.65 -25.19
CA PHE A 152 -9.33 17.16 -24.89
C PHE A 152 -9.21 15.62 -24.84
N GLY A 153 -10.27 14.90 -25.21
CA GLY A 153 -10.27 13.43 -25.28
C GLY A 153 -10.20 12.72 -23.92
N ILE A 154 -10.49 13.44 -22.83
CA ILE A 154 -10.47 12.91 -21.45
C ILE A 154 -11.67 11.98 -21.24
N MET A 155 -12.86 12.34 -21.72
CA MET A 155 -14.00 11.42 -21.70
C MET A 155 -13.88 10.36 -22.78
N CYS A 156 -13.54 10.72 -24.01
CA CYS A 156 -13.46 9.79 -25.12
C CYS A 156 -12.34 10.22 -26.09
N PRO A 157 -11.28 9.42 -26.30
CA PRO A 157 -10.17 9.79 -27.17
C PRO A 157 -10.58 10.06 -28.62
N ASP A 158 -11.62 9.38 -29.12
CA ASP A 158 -12.12 9.55 -30.50
C ASP A 158 -12.71 10.95 -30.74
N PHE A 159 -13.07 11.67 -29.68
CA PHE A 159 -13.64 13.02 -29.76
C PHE A 159 -12.59 14.12 -29.67
N GLU A 160 -11.31 13.79 -29.43
CA GLU A 160 -10.25 14.78 -29.23
C GLU A 160 -10.16 15.78 -30.40
N GLY A 161 -10.06 17.07 -30.06
CA GLY A 161 -10.05 18.19 -30.99
C GLY A 161 -11.40 18.54 -31.59
N THR A 162 -12.46 17.81 -31.24
CA THR A 162 -13.83 18.06 -31.70
C THR A 162 -14.73 18.37 -30.51
N ASN A 163 -15.60 19.37 -30.67
CA ASN A 163 -16.63 19.62 -29.68
C ASN A 163 -17.90 18.80 -30.01
N ASN A 164 -18.23 18.64 -31.30
CA ASN A 164 -19.33 17.81 -31.81
C ASN A 164 -20.68 17.92 -31.04
N TYR A 165 -20.93 19.11 -30.51
CA TYR A 165 -22.20 19.46 -29.89
C TYR A 165 -23.39 19.12 -30.81
N GLY A 166 -24.43 18.51 -30.23
CA GLY A 166 -25.62 17.99 -30.92
C GLY A 166 -25.43 16.61 -31.55
N VAL A 167 -24.23 16.01 -31.46
CA VAL A 167 -23.93 14.66 -31.97
C VAL A 167 -23.46 13.76 -30.83
N ASP A 168 -22.34 14.12 -30.20
CA ASP A 168 -21.71 13.31 -29.16
C ASP A 168 -22.29 13.63 -27.77
N TRP A 169 -22.67 14.88 -27.56
CA TRP A 169 -23.34 15.40 -26.37
C TRP A 169 -24.23 16.60 -26.73
N ASP A 170 -25.22 16.93 -25.90
CA ASP A 170 -26.14 18.07 -26.10
C ASP A 170 -26.75 18.54 -24.76
N TYR A 171 -27.34 19.74 -24.75
CA TYR A 171 -28.21 20.20 -23.67
C TYR A 171 -29.62 19.65 -23.87
N ILE A 172 -30.07 18.82 -22.92
CA ILE A 172 -31.38 18.17 -22.97
C ILE A 172 -32.17 18.49 -21.72
N TRP A 173 -33.31 19.14 -21.92
CA TRP A 173 -34.25 19.40 -20.84
C TRP A 173 -34.85 18.11 -20.28
N SER A 174 -34.81 17.96 -18.96
CA SER A 174 -35.49 16.88 -18.24
C SER A 174 -35.90 17.31 -16.83
N GLU A 175 -36.95 16.69 -16.28
CA GLU A 175 -37.36 16.84 -14.87
C GLU A 175 -36.82 15.72 -13.98
N ASN A 176 -36.68 14.53 -14.56
CA ASN A 176 -36.46 13.28 -13.86
C ASN A 176 -35.37 12.45 -14.57
N GLN A 177 -34.53 11.83 -13.74
CA GLN A 177 -33.34 11.08 -14.12
C GLN A 177 -33.47 9.71 -13.47
N THR A 178 -33.57 8.66 -14.27
CA THR A 178 -33.78 7.29 -13.79
C THR A 178 -32.43 6.61 -13.67
N VAL A 179 -32.13 6.08 -12.48
CA VAL A 179 -30.95 5.22 -12.26
C VAL A 179 -31.18 3.88 -12.95
N GLU A 180 -30.23 3.45 -13.79
CA GLU A 180 -30.34 2.23 -14.59
C GLU A 180 -29.29 1.16 -14.24
N THR A 181 -28.21 1.54 -13.56
CA THR A 181 -27.10 0.64 -13.21
C THR A 181 -26.73 0.83 -11.75
N ARG A 182 -26.58 -0.27 -10.99
CA ARG A 182 -25.91 -0.25 -9.68
C ARG A 182 -24.41 -0.05 -9.90
N HIS A 183 -23.87 0.98 -9.26
CA HIS A 183 -22.47 1.37 -9.39
C HIS A 183 -22.08 2.19 -8.17
N PRO A 184 -20.81 2.16 -7.72
CA PRO A 184 -20.37 2.93 -6.55
C PRO A 184 -20.65 4.43 -6.64
N VAL A 185 -20.63 5.03 -7.83
CA VAL A 185 -21.01 6.45 -8.06
C VAL A 185 -22.48 6.74 -7.72
N SER A 186 -23.32 5.72 -7.68
CA SER A 186 -24.74 5.80 -7.30
C SER A 186 -25.04 4.84 -6.15
N GLN A 187 -24.09 4.62 -5.25
CA GLN A 187 -24.22 3.66 -4.15
C GLN A 187 -25.51 3.89 -3.34
N ALA A 188 -25.86 5.15 -3.09
CA ALA A 188 -27.06 5.54 -2.36
C ALA A 188 -28.40 5.34 -3.10
N TYR A 189 -28.41 4.90 -4.36
CA TYR A 189 -29.60 4.83 -5.20
C TYR A 189 -29.86 3.43 -5.76
N GLN A 190 -31.13 3.06 -5.87
CA GLN A 190 -31.54 1.79 -6.43
C GLN A 190 -31.86 1.89 -7.94
N ILE A 191 -31.81 0.77 -8.66
CA ILE A 191 -32.29 0.73 -10.05
C ILE A 191 -33.76 1.15 -10.09
N ASP A 192 -34.12 1.91 -11.14
CA ASP A 192 -35.43 2.54 -11.33
C ASP A 192 -35.77 3.69 -10.36
N GLU A 193 -34.86 4.02 -9.43
CA GLU A 193 -35.02 5.20 -8.59
C GLU A 193 -34.94 6.48 -9.44
N ILE A 194 -35.80 7.44 -9.11
CA ILE A 194 -35.92 8.70 -9.84
C ILE A 194 -35.27 9.82 -9.02
N ILE A 195 -34.24 10.43 -9.58
CA ILE A 195 -33.68 11.69 -9.11
C ILE A 195 -34.46 12.80 -9.79
N THR A 196 -35.21 13.61 -9.03
CA THR A 196 -35.97 14.75 -9.57
C THR A 196 -35.16 16.03 -9.46
N LEU A 197 -34.61 16.49 -10.58
CA LEU A 197 -33.92 17.77 -10.69
C LEU A 197 -34.16 18.32 -12.10
N GLU A 198 -35.02 19.33 -12.20
CA GLU A 198 -35.46 19.87 -13.50
C GLU A 198 -34.55 20.97 -14.05
N PHE A 199 -33.92 20.77 -15.20
CA PHE A 199 -33.21 21.83 -15.93
C PHE A 199 -32.88 21.37 -17.36
N ASP A 200 -32.11 22.18 -18.07
CA ASP A 200 -31.48 21.82 -19.33
C ASP A 200 -30.05 21.33 -19.04
N TRP A 201 -29.77 20.04 -19.22
CA TRP A 201 -28.52 19.41 -18.75
C TRP A 201 -27.60 19.05 -19.89
N ALA A 202 -26.29 19.22 -19.72
CA ALA A 202 -25.29 18.73 -20.67
C ALA A 202 -25.08 17.21 -20.53
N LEU A 203 -25.63 16.46 -21.49
CA LEU A 203 -25.71 15.00 -21.46
C LEU A 203 -25.01 14.34 -22.64
N TYR A 204 -24.47 13.14 -22.42
CA TYR A 204 -23.85 12.35 -23.48
C TYR A 204 -24.88 11.54 -24.27
N ASN A 205 -24.67 11.45 -25.58
CA ASN A 205 -25.37 10.52 -26.44
C ASN A 205 -24.79 9.10 -26.24
N ARG A 206 -25.61 8.18 -25.74
CA ARG A 206 -25.21 6.79 -25.48
C ARG A 206 -24.58 6.13 -26.70
N ALA A 207 -25.19 6.30 -27.88
CA ALA A 207 -24.73 5.62 -29.09
C ALA A 207 -23.35 6.10 -29.53
N ALA A 208 -23.00 7.37 -29.27
CA ALA A 208 -21.69 7.93 -29.57
C ALA A 208 -20.61 7.30 -28.69
N LEU A 209 -20.82 7.24 -27.37
CA LEU A 209 -19.87 6.62 -26.44
C LEU A 209 -19.74 5.12 -26.67
N THR A 210 -20.85 4.38 -26.79
CA THR A 210 -20.83 2.93 -27.07
C THR A 210 -20.16 2.59 -28.41
N GLY A 211 -20.28 3.47 -29.41
CA GLY A 211 -19.69 3.26 -30.73
C GLY A 211 -18.21 3.65 -30.85
N SER A 212 -17.61 4.21 -29.79
CA SER A 212 -16.22 4.65 -29.78
C SER A 212 -15.23 3.49 -29.59
N SER A 213 -13.95 3.76 -29.80
CA SER A 213 -12.82 2.86 -29.54
C SER A 213 -12.71 2.40 -28.08
N THR A 214 -13.35 3.12 -27.15
CA THR A 214 -13.33 2.88 -25.69
C THR A 214 -14.72 2.54 -25.14
N GLY A 215 -15.64 2.09 -26.01
CA GLY A 215 -17.05 1.87 -25.67
C GLY A 215 -17.31 0.90 -24.51
N ASP A 216 -16.36 0.03 -24.17
CA ASP A 216 -16.42 -0.94 -23.08
C ASP A 216 -15.88 -0.40 -21.74
N GLU A 217 -15.41 0.85 -21.69
CA GLU A 217 -14.92 1.52 -20.47
C GLU A 217 -16.01 2.31 -19.74
N TYR A 218 -17.17 2.53 -20.37
CA TYR A 218 -18.23 3.39 -19.84
C TYR A 218 -19.26 2.60 -19.05
N THR A 219 -19.60 3.11 -17.86
CA THR A 219 -20.81 2.71 -17.12
C THR A 219 -21.83 3.83 -17.20
N PHE A 220 -22.97 3.54 -17.83
CA PHE A 220 -24.11 4.44 -17.89
C PHE A 220 -24.96 4.25 -16.63
N ILE A 221 -24.96 5.24 -15.75
CA ILE A 221 -25.52 5.13 -14.40
C ILE A 221 -26.95 5.61 -14.35
N SER A 222 -27.24 6.75 -15.00
CA SER A 222 -28.59 7.30 -15.08
C SER A 222 -28.88 7.90 -16.45
N HIS A 223 -30.16 7.91 -16.84
CA HIS A 223 -30.64 8.52 -18.09
C HIS A 223 -31.88 9.38 -17.83
N ILE A 224 -32.23 10.24 -18.78
CA ILE A 224 -33.45 11.07 -18.66
C ILE A 224 -34.72 10.21 -18.76
N GLN A 225 -35.68 10.45 -17.88
CA GLN A 225 -36.90 9.66 -17.83
C GLN A 225 -37.63 9.65 -19.18
N GLY A 226 -37.88 8.45 -19.72
CA GLY A 226 -38.58 8.26 -20.99
C GLY A 226 -37.72 8.40 -22.25
N ASN A 227 -36.41 8.68 -22.13
CA ASN A 227 -35.48 8.69 -23.25
C ASN A 227 -34.07 8.20 -22.84
N THR A 228 -33.79 6.93 -23.13
CA THR A 228 -32.53 6.26 -22.76
C THR A 228 -31.33 6.63 -23.65
N ALA A 229 -31.54 7.43 -24.70
CA ALA A 229 -30.46 7.84 -25.61
C ALA A 229 -29.52 8.87 -24.97
N TRP A 230 -30.00 9.63 -23.99
CA TRP A 230 -29.25 10.67 -23.30
C TRP A 230 -28.96 10.27 -21.87
N VAL A 231 -27.67 10.18 -21.57
CA VAL A 231 -27.14 9.70 -20.30
C VAL A 231 -26.87 10.91 -19.40
N SER A 232 -27.53 10.96 -18.25
CA SER A 232 -27.39 12.04 -17.27
C SER A 232 -26.18 11.86 -16.37
N THR A 233 -25.80 10.62 -16.07
CA THR A 233 -24.59 10.31 -15.30
C THR A 233 -23.83 9.18 -15.97
N VAL A 234 -22.56 9.44 -16.29
CA VAL A 234 -21.65 8.45 -16.87
C VAL A 234 -20.34 8.42 -16.11
N ALA A 235 -19.87 7.22 -15.81
CA ALA A 235 -18.55 6.97 -15.25
C ALA A 235 -17.68 6.27 -16.30
N ARG A 236 -16.39 6.60 -16.31
CA ARG A 236 -15.36 5.97 -17.14
C ARG A 236 -14.16 5.62 -16.28
N ASP A 237 -13.70 4.38 -16.41
CA ASP A 237 -12.44 3.92 -15.83
C ASP A 237 -11.50 3.49 -16.96
N PRO A 238 -10.60 4.39 -17.42
CA PRO A 238 -9.78 4.14 -18.61
C PRO A 238 -8.84 2.94 -18.45
N LYS A 239 -8.69 2.16 -19.52
CA LYS A 239 -7.75 1.02 -19.59
C LYS A 239 -6.38 1.41 -20.11
N ASP A 240 -6.28 2.43 -20.97
CA ASP A 240 -5.02 2.74 -21.66
C ASP A 240 -4.23 3.88 -21.01
N GLN A 241 -4.91 4.94 -20.57
CA GLN A 241 -4.26 6.13 -20.02
C GLN A 241 -5.19 6.98 -19.16
N GLY A 242 -4.59 7.64 -18.18
CA GLY A 242 -5.23 8.62 -17.32
C GLY A 242 -6.07 8.03 -16.17
N GLY A 243 -6.53 8.91 -15.28
CA GLY A 243 -7.37 8.56 -14.14
C GLY A 243 -8.85 8.40 -14.48
N LYS A 244 -9.65 8.07 -13.47
CA LYS A 244 -11.11 7.90 -13.61
C LYS A 244 -11.81 9.23 -13.91
N VAL A 245 -12.94 9.16 -14.61
CA VAL A 245 -13.75 10.34 -14.97
C VAL A 245 -15.22 10.07 -14.69
N VAL A 246 -15.91 11.05 -14.11
CA VAL A 246 -17.37 11.06 -13.99
C VAL A 246 -17.90 12.36 -14.58
N GLN A 247 -18.92 12.27 -15.44
CA GLN A 247 -19.75 13.41 -15.84
C GLN A 247 -21.09 13.33 -15.10
N LEU A 248 -21.43 14.38 -14.36
CA LEU A 248 -22.73 14.58 -13.72
C LEU A 248 -23.54 15.70 -14.39
N PHE A 249 -24.86 15.59 -14.30
CA PHE A 249 -25.80 16.70 -14.50
C PHE A 249 -25.85 17.58 -13.24
N GLY A 250 -26.09 18.88 -13.38
CA GLY A 250 -26.28 19.81 -12.26
C GLY A 250 -25.59 21.16 -12.49
N ASP A 251 -26.13 22.24 -11.94
CA ASP A 251 -25.62 23.61 -12.15
C ASP A 251 -25.46 24.35 -10.80
N GLN A 252 -24.85 25.53 -10.80
CA GLN A 252 -24.74 26.45 -9.65
C GLN A 252 -26.09 26.73 -8.97
N SER A 253 -27.18 26.71 -9.73
CA SER A 253 -28.53 26.91 -9.20
C SER A 253 -29.21 25.62 -8.72
N LYS A 254 -28.75 24.48 -9.23
CA LYS A 254 -29.34 23.14 -9.02
C LYS A 254 -28.21 22.12 -8.97
N LEU A 255 -27.52 22.06 -7.84
CA LEU A 255 -26.42 21.10 -7.65
C LEU A 255 -26.91 19.66 -7.80
N PRO A 256 -26.04 18.74 -8.26
CA PRO A 256 -26.35 17.31 -8.15
C PRO A 256 -26.61 16.95 -6.67
N PRO A 257 -27.46 15.96 -6.38
CA PRO A 257 -27.75 15.58 -5.00
C PRO A 257 -26.49 15.24 -4.22
N THR A 258 -26.43 15.63 -2.94
CA THR A 258 -25.24 15.46 -2.09
C THR A 258 -24.73 14.03 -2.02
N ASN A 259 -25.63 13.03 -1.96
CA ASN A 259 -25.22 11.62 -1.97
C ASN A 259 -24.56 11.23 -3.30
N LEU A 260 -25.09 11.69 -4.45
CA LEU A 260 -24.50 11.40 -5.76
C LEU A 260 -23.13 12.06 -5.92
N LEU A 261 -22.97 13.29 -5.40
CA LEU A 261 -21.67 13.97 -5.35
C LEU A 261 -20.66 13.22 -4.50
N ARG A 262 -21.04 12.81 -3.28
CA ARG A 262 -20.18 12.03 -2.37
C ARG A 262 -19.74 10.72 -3.03
N ASP A 263 -20.71 9.93 -3.48
CA ASP A 263 -20.49 8.63 -4.10
C ASP A 263 -19.58 8.74 -5.35
N ALA A 264 -19.74 9.81 -6.15
CA ALA A 264 -18.85 10.11 -7.28
C ALA A 264 -17.41 10.41 -6.84
N ILE A 265 -17.20 11.27 -5.84
CA ILE A 265 -15.88 11.63 -5.32
C ILE A 265 -15.17 10.42 -4.70
N ASP A 266 -15.90 9.59 -3.93
CA ASP A 266 -15.34 8.40 -3.28
C ASP A 266 -14.84 7.37 -4.30
N TRP A 267 -15.60 7.15 -5.39
CA TRP A 267 -15.21 6.25 -6.48
C TRP A 267 -14.06 6.80 -7.33
N LEU A 268 -14.06 8.12 -7.57
CA LEU A 268 -13.00 8.81 -8.31
C LEU A 268 -11.67 8.81 -7.57
N THR A 269 -11.68 8.84 -6.24
CA THR A 269 -10.47 8.91 -5.40
C THR A 269 -9.47 7.79 -5.76
N PRO A 270 -8.28 8.11 -6.31
CA PRO A 270 -7.30 7.11 -6.69
C PRO A 270 -6.84 6.30 -5.48
N ARG A 271 -6.70 4.98 -5.66
CA ARG A 271 -6.12 4.05 -4.69
C ARG A 271 -4.84 3.48 -5.31
N PRO A 272 -3.75 4.26 -5.35
CA PRO A 272 -2.60 3.84 -6.12
C PRO A 272 -1.80 2.76 -5.39
N LYS A 273 -1.20 1.84 -6.14
CA LYS A 273 -0.15 0.94 -5.62
C LYS A 273 1.08 1.74 -5.16
N GLY A 274 1.40 2.81 -5.87
CA GLY A 274 2.50 3.71 -5.54
C GLY A 274 2.43 5.02 -6.28
N ARG A 275 3.06 6.04 -5.71
CA ARG A 275 3.14 7.41 -6.22
C ARG A 275 4.55 7.68 -6.74
N ILE A 276 4.65 8.09 -8.00
CA ILE A 276 5.90 8.31 -8.71
C ILE A 276 6.07 9.82 -8.94
N LEU A 277 7.23 10.35 -8.56
CA LEU A 277 7.64 11.71 -8.87
C LEU A 277 8.70 11.71 -9.97
N ILE A 278 8.51 12.53 -11.00
CA ILE A 278 9.52 12.78 -12.02
C ILE A 278 10.09 14.17 -11.79
N ASP A 279 11.41 14.26 -11.63
CA ASP A 279 12.06 15.53 -11.33
C ASP A 279 12.21 16.40 -12.58
N TYR A 280 11.54 17.56 -12.58
CA TYR A 280 11.71 18.62 -13.57
C TYR A 280 12.48 19.83 -13.02
N THR A 281 12.78 19.87 -11.71
CA THR A 281 13.46 21.01 -11.07
C THR A 281 14.89 21.19 -11.56
N ASN A 282 15.55 20.09 -11.94
CA ASN A 282 16.92 20.07 -12.44
C ASN A 282 17.03 19.81 -13.96
N PHE A 283 15.96 20.19 -14.70
CA PHE A 283 15.86 20.20 -16.16
C PHE A 283 16.24 18.86 -16.83
N PRO A 284 15.29 17.92 -16.96
CA PRO A 284 15.54 16.59 -17.51
C PRO A 284 15.88 16.64 -19.01
N TYR A 285 16.70 15.70 -19.47
CA TYR A 285 17.05 15.64 -20.90
C TYR A 285 15.84 15.23 -21.77
N TYR A 286 15.01 14.32 -21.27
CA TYR A 286 13.84 13.79 -21.96
C TYR A 286 12.55 14.14 -21.22
N GLY A 287 11.56 14.55 -22.01
CA GLY A 287 10.21 14.84 -21.52
C GLY A 287 9.39 13.57 -21.41
N VAL A 288 8.38 13.62 -20.56
CA VAL A 288 7.38 12.55 -20.48
C VAL A 288 6.43 12.72 -21.64
N ASP A 289 5.82 13.89 -21.73
CA ASP A 289 4.83 14.27 -22.71
C ASP A 289 5.36 15.19 -23.80
N ALA A 290 4.59 15.26 -24.88
CA ALA A 290 4.85 16.25 -25.91
C ALA A 290 4.61 17.66 -25.34
N GLY A 291 5.58 18.55 -25.56
CA GLY A 291 5.55 19.93 -25.07
C GLY A 291 6.23 20.16 -23.71
N ASP A 292 6.64 19.11 -23.00
CA ASP A 292 7.39 19.24 -21.75
C ASP A 292 8.70 20.04 -21.93
N PRO A 293 9.11 20.87 -20.95
CA PRO A 293 10.35 21.65 -21.00
C PRO A 293 11.55 20.72 -20.78
N THR A 294 12.37 20.52 -21.81
CA THR A 294 13.46 19.50 -21.81
C THR A 294 14.72 19.95 -22.53
N GLY A 295 15.83 19.27 -22.26
CA GLY A 295 17.12 19.50 -22.91
C GLY A 295 17.25 19.00 -24.37
N TYR A 296 16.24 18.31 -24.92
CA TYR A 296 16.34 17.67 -26.24
C TYR A 296 15.24 18.05 -27.25
N THR A 297 14.02 17.50 -27.09
CA THR A 297 12.93 17.67 -28.05
C THR A 297 11.61 17.83 -27.34
N ALA A 298 10.70 18.60 -27.92
CA ALA A 298 9.31 18.69 -27.47
C ALA A 298 8.48 17.41 -27.72
N GLN A 299 9.09 16.31 -28.18
CA GLN A 299 8.41 15.02 -28.26
C GLN A 299 8.49 14.32 -26.89
N GLY A 300 7.34 13.83 -26.41
CA GLY A 300 7.28 12.98 -25.23
C GLY A 300 8.01 11.66 -25.46
N ARG A 301 8.91 11.30 -24.55
CA ARG A 301 9.71 10.05 -24.61
C ARG A 301 9.27 9.04 -23.57
N TYR A 302 8.70 9.48 -22.45
CA TYR A 302 8.21 8.59 -21.39
C TYR A 302 6.69 8.50 -21.30
N ALA A 303 5.92 9.06 -22.25
CA ALA A 303 4.45 9.00 -22.23
C ALA A 303 3.92 7.56 -22.21
N GLN A 304 4.56 6.65 -22.96
CA GLN A 304 4.19 5.22 -22.95
C GLN A 304 4.51 4.55 -21.62
N LEU A 305 5.64 4.89 -20.99
CA LEU A 305 5.99 4.40 -19.66
C LEU A 305 5.04 4.94 -18.58
N ARG A 306 4.69 6.24 -18.63
CA ARG A 306 3.69 6.84 -17.74
C ARG A 306 2.34 6.16 -17.90
N ASN A 307 1.84 6.00 -19.14
CA ASN A 307 0.57 5.32 -19.40
C ASN A 307 0.60 3.89 -18.86
N LEU A 308 1.71 3.17 -19.05
CA LEU A 308 1.89 1.84 -18.49
C LEU A 308 1.77 1.85 -16.96
N TRP A 309 2.47 2.75 -16.27
CA TRP A 309 2.37 2.87 -14.81
C TRP A 309 0.95 3.23 -14.35
N VAL A 310 0.30 4.20 -14.99
CA VAL A 310 -1.05 4.63 -14.62
C VAL A 310 -2.09 3.53 -14.83
N ASN A 311 -2.00 2.78 -15.94
CA ASN A 311 -2.83 1.59 -16.17
C ASN A 311 -2.64 0.52 -15.08
N HIS A 312 -1.44 0.43 -14.49
CA HIS A 312 -1.14 -0.50 -13.40
C HIS A 312 -1.30 0.14 -12.01
N THR A 313 -2.22 1.09 -11.89
CA THR A 313 -2.63 1.76 -10.64
C THR A 313 -1.55 2.59 -9.96
N PHE A 314 -0.48 2.99 -10.66
CA PHE A 314 0.42 4.01 -10.12
C PHE A 314 -0.12 5.42 -10.43
N THR A 315 0.31 6.41 -9.66
CA THR A 315 0.11 7.83 -10.01
C THR A 315 1.46 8.46 -10.30
N VAL A 316 1.48 9.44 -11.20
CA VAL A 316 2.70 10.08 -11.69
C VAL A 316 2.52 11.59 -11.67
N ASP A 317 3.33 12.26 -10.86
CA ASP A 317 3.44 13.72 -10.86
C ASP A 317 4.80 14.17 -11.40
N LYS A 318 4.84 15.39 -11.94
CA LYS A 318 6.06 16.07 -12.38
C LYS A 318 6.32 17.26 -11.46
N LEU A 319 7.57 17.42 -11.01
CA LEU A 319 7.95 18.53 -10.13
C LEU A 319 8.68 19.62 -10.88
N TYR A 320 8.00 20.72 -11.18
CA TYR A 320 8.54 21.82 -11.98
C TYR A 320 9.27 22.88 -11.14
N SER A 321 10.20 23.59 -11.78
CA SER A 321 10.95 24.69 -11.17
C SER A 321 10.07 25.90 -10.78
N GLU A 322 8.92 26.01 -11.41
CA GLU A 322 7.87 27.01 -11.19
C GLU A 322 7.10 26.75 -9.88
N ASP A 323 7.07 25.50 -9.42
CA ASP A 323 6.43 25.08 -8.17
C ASP A 323 7.41 25.19 -6.98
N THR A 324 8.63 24.68 -7.15
CA THR A 324 9.67 24.71 -6.12
C THR A 324 11.06 24.85 -6.72
N THR A 325 11.99 25.43 -5.96
CA THR A 325 13.38 25.62 -6.37
C THR A 325 14.31 24.47 -5.98
N GLU A 326 13.90 23.60 -5.05
CA GLU A 326 14.71 22.46 -4.55
C GLU A 326 13.82 21.25 -4.21
N LEU A 327 14.36 20.05 -4.37
CA LEU A 327 13.80 18.81 -3.81
C LEU A 327 14.02 18.74 -2.29
N THR A 328 12.92 18.62 -1.54
CA THR A 328 12.95 18.56 -0.07
C THR A 328 12.37 17.26 0.46
N SER A 329 12.72 16.89 1.71
CA SER A 329 12.14 15.71 2.36
C SER A 329 10.62 15.78 2.49
N SER A 330 10.03 16.98 2.62
CA SER A 330 8.57 17.15 2.69
C SER A 330 7.86 16.92 1.36
N ILE A 331 8.57 17.11 0.24
CA ILE A 331 8.05 16.79 -1.09
C ILE A 331 8.19 15.29 -1.30
N LEU A 332 9.39 14.75 -1.10
CA LEU A 332 9.70 13.33 -1.32
C LEU A 332 8.85 12.40 -0.46
N SER A 333 8.49 12.79 0.78
CA SER A 333 7.66 11.97 1.66
C SER A 333 6.24 11.71 1.15
N LYS A 334 5.80 12.38 0.06
CA LYS A 334 4.50 12.14 -0.57
C LYS A 334 4.55 11.04 -1.64
N TYR A 335 5.75 10.58 -2.00
CA TYR A 335 6.01 9.68 -3.12
C TYR A 335 6.79 8.45 -2.67
N ASP A 336 6.59 7.35 -3.39
CA ASP A 336 7.25 6.06 -3.18
C ASP A 336 8.45 5.89 -4.11
N MET A 337 8.41 6.57 -5.26
CA MET A 337 9.48 6.52 -6.26
C MET A 337 9.84 7.91 -6.80
N LEU A 338 11.15 8.15 -6.99
CA LEU A 338 11.71 9.31 -7.66
C LEU A 338 12.40 8.87 -8.96
N PHE A 339 12.08 9.53 -10.06
CA PHE A 339 12.69 9.30 -11.36
C PHE A 339 13.53 10.52 -11.79
N ILE A 340 14.84 10.30 -11.94
CA ILE A 340 15.81 11.26 -12.47
C ILE A 340 16.38 10.73 -13.79
N ASN A 341 16.21 11.47 -14.89
CA ASN A 341 16.66 11.07 -16.22
C ASN A 341 17.66 12.08 -16.83
N THR A 342 18.94 11.89 -16.51
CA THR A 342 20.04 12.64 -17.16
C THR A 342 19.90 14.17 -17.00
N PRO A 343 20.12 14.70 -15.79
CA PRO A 343 19.79 16.08 -15.41
C PRO A 343 20.76 17.14 -15.97
N ASP A 344 20.22 18.24 -16.51
CA ASP A 344 20.97 19.36 -17.10
C ASP A 344 21.45 20.39 -16.09
N GLU A 345 20.94 20.37 -14.86
CA GLU A 345 21.40 21.23 -13.76
C GLU A 345 21.97 20.43 -12.59
N ASN A 346 22.68 21.11 -11.68
CA ASN A 346 23.32 20.49 -10.53
C ASN A 346 22.35 20.40 -9.34
N TYR A 347 22.32 19.25 -8.68
CA TYR A 347 21.68 19.12 -7.39
C TYR A 347 22.55 19.76 -6.30
N THR A 348 21.91 20.49 -5.41
CA THR A 348 22.54 21.03 -4.21
C THR A 348 22.85 19.91 -3.21
N ALA A 349 23.77 20.18 -2.27
CA ALA A 349 24.06 19.23 -1.19
C ALA A 349 22.83 18.92 -0.31
N SER A 350 21.91 19.89 -0.17
CA SER A 350 20.66 19.71 0.56
C SER A 350 19.72 18.74 -0.15
N GLU A 351 19.58 18.85 -1.47
CA GLU A 351 18.76 17.95 -2.28
C GLU A 351 19.31 16.53 -2.26
N ILE A 352 20.62 16.36 -2.46
CA ILE A 352 21.26 15.03 -2.37
C ILE A 352 21.01 14.42 -0.99
N THR A 353 21.18 15.20 0.09
CA THR A 353 20.90 14.73 1.45
C THR A 353 19.43 14.34 1.64
N ALA A 354 18.49 15.11 1.07
CA ALA A 354 17.07 14.82 1.14
C ALA A 354 16.72 13.51 0.42
N ILE A 355 17.27 13.30 -0.79
CA ILE A 355 17.11 12.08 -1.59
C ILE A 355 17.67 10.88 -0.82
N GLN A 356 18.91 10.98 -0.33
CA GLN A 356 19.58 9.86 0.35
C GLN A 356 18.89 9.45 1.66
N ASN A 357 18.42 10.41 2.45
CA ASN A 357 17.65 10.14 3.67
C ASN A 357 16.29 9.51 3.37
N TRP A 358 15.62 9.96 2.31
CA TRP A 358 14.36 9.41 1.86
C TRP A 358 14.51 7.97 1.36
N ILE A 359 15.55 7.67 0.57
CA ILE A 359 15.89 6.29 0.17
C ILE A 359 16.10 5.40 1.40
N ALA A 360 16.94 5.83 2.35
CA ALA A 360 17.19 5.03 3.56
C ALA A 360 15.92 4.69 4.37
N SER A 361 14.87 5.51 4.21
CA SER A 361 13.58 5.38 4.89
C SER A 361 12.51 4.61 4.10
N GLY A 362 12.84 4.06 2.92
CA GLY A 362 11.90 3.27 2.10
C GLY A 362 11.75 3.74 0.66
N GLY A 363 12.25 4.93 0.32
CA GLY A 363 12.10 5.49 -1.03
C GLY A 363 12.83 4.73 -2.14
N GLY A 364 12.22 4.67 -3.33
CA GLY A 364 12.79 4.06 -4.53
C GLY A 364 13.36 5.06 -5.52
N LEU A 365 14.65 4.99 -5.85
CA LEU A 365 15.29 5.84 -6.86
C LEU A 365 15.47 5.10 -8.20
N LEU A 366 14.81 5.58 -9.25
CA LEU A 366 15.17 5.28 -10.64
C LEU A 366 16.05 6.40 -11.18
N ILE A 367 17.29 6.07 -11.54
CA ILE A 367 18.23 7.06 -12.07
C ILE A 367 18.87 6.56 -13.37
N LEU A 368 18.71 7.36 -14.42
CA LEU A 368 19.13 6.99 -15.78
C LEU A 368 20.16 7.98 -16.35
N GLY A 369 21.29 7.45 -16.80
CA GLY A 369 22.34 8.18 -17.53
C GLY A 369 22.33 7.89 -19.03
N ASP A 370 23.38 8.31 -19.75
CA ASP A 370 23.53 8.00 -21.18
C ASP A 370 25.02 7.83 -21.55
N SER A 371 25.35 7.85 -22.84
CA SER A 371 26.70 7.72 -23.40
C SER A 371 27.75 8.59 -22.70
N SER A 372 29.01 8.27 -22.94
CA SER A 372 30.16 9.10 -22.56
C SER A 372 30.17 10.49 -23.20
N GLY A 373 29.27 10.79 -24.14
CA GLY A 373 29.01 12.16 -24.60
C GLY A 373 28.31 13.04 -23.57
N PHE A 374 27.66 12.43 -22.57
CA PHE A 374 26.89 13.07 -21.51
C PHE A 374 27.73 13.29 -20.24
N ILE A 375 29.03 13.59 -20.40
CA ILE A 375 30.03 13.65 -19.31
C ILE A 375 29.51 14.41 -18.09
N THR A 376 29.01 15.64 -18.27
CA THR A 376 28.55 16.48 -17.15
C THR A 376 27.28 15.94 -16.50
N ARG A 377 26.34 15.39 -17.27
CA ARG A 377 25.08 14.83 -16.76
C ARG A 377 25.32 13.53 -16.00
N ASN A 378 26.17 12.66 -16.53
CA ASN A 378 26.60 11.44 -15.85
C ASN A 378 27.40 11.75 -14.57
N ALA A 379 28.20 12.83 -14.56
CA ALA A 379 28.89 13.27 -13.36
C ALA A 379 27.91 13.69 -12.25
N ARG A 380 26.83 14.41 -12.58
CA ARG A 380 25.78 14.79 -11.61
C ARG A 380 25.03 13.59 -11.05
N ILE A 381 24.77 12.59 -11.88
CA ILE A 381 24.21 11.31 -11.41
C ILE A 381 25.17 10.66 -10.40
N ASN A 382 26.48 10.63 -10.70
CA ASN A 382 27.47 10.10 -9.78
C ASN A 382 27.59 10.92 -8.48
N ASP A 383 27.33 12.24 -8.52
CA ASP A 383 27.29 13.07 -7.31
C ASP A 383 26.10 12.68 -6.41
N ILE A 384 24.93 12.38 -6.98
CA ILE A 384 23.77 11.85 -6.22
C ILE A 384 24.09 10.48 -5.63
N LEU A 385 24.81 9.66 -6.40
CA LEU A 385 25.19 8.31 -6.02
C LEU A 385 26.42 8.23 -5.10
N ASP A 386 27.03 9.36 -4.73
CA ASP A 386 28.20 9.36 -3.85
C ASP A 386 27.86 8.75 -2.49
N GLY A 387 28.68 7.80 -2.04
CA GLY A 387 28.44 7.00 -0.84
C GLY A 387 27.68 5.70 -1.05
N TYR A 388 27.12 5.46 -2.25
CA TYR A 388 26.55 4.18 -2.64
C TYR A 388 27.56 3.30 -3.40
N ASP A 389 27.19 2.05 -3.62
CA ASP A 389 27.99 1.03 -4.31
C ASP A 389 27.71 1.02 -5.83
N LEU A 390 27.18 2.12 -6.38
CA LEU A 390 26.74 2.26 -7.77
C LEU A 390 27.37 3.50 -8.40
N SER A 391 27.84 3.40 -9.65
CA SER A 391 28.23 4.57 -10.44
C SER A 391 28.19 4.32 -11.95
N ILE A 392 28.07 5.38 -12.74
CA ILE A 392 28.27 5.35 -14.19
C ILE A 392 29.77 5.36 -14.50
N SER A 393 30.25 4.41 -15.30
CA SER A 393 31.68 4.24 -15.60
C SER A 393 32.24 5.29 -16.57
N GLY A 394 31.39 5.90 -17.39
CA GLY A 394 31.81 6.76 -18.52
C GLY A 394 32.41 5.98 -19.70
N ILE A 395 32.31 4.64 -19.71
CA ILE A 395 32.73 3.78 -20.81
C ILE A 395 31.49 3.36 -21.60
N ASN A 396 31.41 3.75 -22.87
CA ASN A 396 30.30 3.35 -23.75
C ASN A 396 30.19 1.83 -23.86
N TYR A 397 28.97 1.36 -24.11
CA TYR A 397 28.73 0.00 -24.58
C TYR A 397 29.60 -0.32 -25.80
N HIS A 398 30.01 -1.58 -25.91
CA HIS A 398 30.85 -2.04 -27.02
C HIS A 398 30.14 -1.87 -28.37
N THR A 399 28.85 -2.20 -28.40
CA THR A 399 27.98 -1.97 -29.56
C THR A 399 26.94 -0.92 -29.20
N ASN A 400 26.73 0.06 -30.09
CA ASN A 400 25.82 1.17 -29.83
C ASN A 400 24.38 0.73 -29.56
N GLN A 401 23.91 -0.36 -30.18
CA GLN A 401 22.61 -0.96 -29.91
C GLN A 401 22.79 -2.48 -29.81
N PHE A 402 22.21 -3.12 -28.81
CA PHE A 402 22.26 -4.57 -28.63
C PHE A 402 21.07 -5.05 -27.80
N ILE A 403 20.85 -6.37 -27.85
CA ILE A 403 19.87 -7.07 -27.01
C ILE A 403 20.66 -7.73 -25.88
N ALA A 404 20.35 -7.36 -24.64
CA ALA A 404 20.88 -8.01 -23.45
C ALA A 404 20.04 -9.25 -23.13
N ASP A 405 20.68 -10.41 -22.99
CA ASP A 405 20.06 -11.69 -22.61
C ASP A 405 20.74 -12.33 -21.37
N ASN A 406 21.79 -11.69 -20.85
CA ASN A 406 22.50 -12.09 -19.65
C ASN A 406 21.99 -11.32 -18.43
N LYS A 407 21.13 -11.96 -17.64
CA LYS A 407 20.50 -11.40 -16.45
C LYS A 407 20.85 -12.16 -15.18
N THR A 408 20.85 -11.45 -14.07
CA THR A 408 20.83 -12.06 -12.72
C THR A 408 19.42 -12.53 -12.40
N PHE A 409 19.27 -13.71 -11.78
CA PHE A 409 17.98 -14.15 -11.27
C PHE A 409 17.62 -13.32 -10.04
N HIS A 410 16.65 -12.43 -10.18
CA HIS A 410 16.24 -11.46 -9.17
C HIS A 410 14.77 -11.09 -9.41
N PRO A 411 13.94 -10.83 -8.38
CA PRO A 411 12.52 -10.51 -8.54
C PRO A 411 12.19 -9.43 -9.59
N ILE A 412 13.03 -8.39 -9.71
CA ILE A 412 12.86 -7.34 -10.74
C ILE A 412 12.89 -7.84 -12.20
N ASN A 413 13.42 -9.03 -12.46
CA ASN A 413 13.56 -9.63 -13.79
C ASN A 413 12.49 -10.67 -14.13
N GLU A 414 11.44 -10.77 -13.30
CA GLU A 414 10.25 -11.58 -13.55
C GLU A 414 9.66 -11.31 -14.94
N LEU A 415 9.33 -12.36 -15.69
CA LEU A 415 8.77 -12.33 -17.05
C LEU A 415 9.59 -11.55 -18.11
N VAL A 416 10.83 -11.14 -17.80
CA VAL A 416 11.71 -10.41 -18.73
C VAL A 416 12.79 -11.34 -19.24
N THR A 417 12.79 -11.69 -20.52
CA THR A 417 13.83 -12.56 -21.12
C THR A 417 14.97 -11.73 -21.72
N THR A 418 14.63 -10.66 -22.42
CA THR A 418 15.61 -9.82 -23.14
C THR A 418 15.26 -8.35 -23.07
N LEU A 419 16.28 -7.49 -23.11
CA LEU A 419 16.12 -6.03 -23.16
C LEU A 419 16.94 -5.42 -24.29
N THR A 420 16.34 -4.48 -25.04
CA THR A 420 17.07 -3.67 -26.01
C THR A 420 17.65 -2.42 -25.32
N PHE A 421 18.97 -2.27 -25.42
CA PHE A 421 19.69 -1.06 -24.99
C PHE A 421 20.25 -0.31 -26.22
N GLN A 422 20.32 1.02 -26.14
CA GLN A 422 21.01 1.84 -27.12
C GLN A 422 21.71 3.06 -26.50
N GLY A 423 23.00 3.20 -26.79
CA GLY A 423 23.72 4.46 -26.63
C GLY A 423 24.29 4.69 -25.23
N GLY A 424 24.05 3.82 -24.26
CA GLY A 424 24.52 4.04 -22.89
C GLY A 424 26.00 3.74 -22.57
N CYS A 425 26.32 3.83 -21.28
CA CYS A 425 27.60 3.42 -20.69
C CYS A 425 27.45 2.20 -19.76
N TYR A 426 28.56 1.50 -19.52
CA TYR A 426 28.58 0.51 -18.45
C TYR A 426 28.43 1.17 -17.08
N VAL A 427 27.86 0.43 -16.13
CA VAL A 427 27.78 0.80 -14.72
C VAL A 427 28.86 0.05 -13.93
N ASN A 428 29.28 0.59 -12.80
CA ASN A 428 30.16 -0.09 -11.85
C ASN A 428 29.37 -0.44 -10.60
N THR A 429 29.55 -1.67 -10.12
CA THR A 429 29.04 -2.12 -8.83
C THR A 429 30.18 -2.43 -7.86
N THR A 430 29.99 -2.09 -6.58
CA THR A 430 30.85 -2.52 -5.46
C THR A 430 30.02 -3.11 -4.32
N GLY A 431 30.66 -3.49 -3.22
CA GLY A 431 29.99 -3.80 -1.95
C GLY A 431 28.70 -4.62 -2.05
N SER A 432 27.59 -3.96 -1.75
CA SER A 432 26.22 -4.52 -1.69
C SER A 432 25.40 -4.36 -2.97
N ALA A 433 25.91 -3.63 -3.98
CA ALA A 433 25.23 -3.48 -5.25
C ALA A 433 25.24 -4.78 -6.06
N VAL A 434 24.18 -5.00 -6.82
CA VAL A 434 23.97 -6.20 -7.64
C VAL A 434 23.80 -5.79 -9.09
N SER A 435 24.67 -6.30 -9.96
CA SER A 435 24.47 -6.18 -11.41
C SER A 435 23.29 -7.04 -11.85
N ILE A 436 22.35 -6.44 -12.57
CA ILE A 436 21.09 -7.06 -12.99
C ILE A 436 21.12 -7.47 -14.46
N TRP A 437 21.71 -6.64 -15.32
CA TRP A 437 21.88 -6.91 -16.74
C TRP A 437 23.32 -6.66 -17.18
N ARG A 438 23.80 -7.48 -18.12
CA ARG A 438 25.17 -7.44 -18.66
C ARG A 438 25.15 -7.70 -20.16
N ASP A 439 26.18 -7.21 -20.85
CA ASP A 439 26.60 -7.77 -22.13
C ASP A 439 27.91 -8.58 -21.94
N ASP A 440 28.55 -8.99 -23.04
CA ASP A 440 29.82 -9.73 -23.00
C ASP A 440 31.02 -8.94 -22.43
N TYR A 441 30.87 -7.64 -22.23
CA TYR A 441 31.96 -6.70 -21.92
C TYR A 441 31.80 -5.99 -20.57
N GLY A 442 30.57 -5.86 -20.05
CA GLY A 442 30.32 -5.18 -18.79
C GLY A 442 28.86 -5.20 -18.32
N GLU A 443 28.65 -4.53 -17.19
CA GLU A 443 27.36 -4.38 -16.53
C GLU A 443 26.61 -3.19 -17.11
N VAL A 444 25.34 -3.35 -17.49
CA VAL A 444 24.57 -2.31 -18.18
C VAL A 444 23.47 -1.71 -17.29
N ALA A 445 22.99 -2.50 -16.32
CA ALA A 445 22.08 -2.05 -15.28
C ALA A 445 22.38 -2.76 -13.95
N ALA A 446 22.20 -2.06 -12.84
CA ALA A 446 22.47 -2.54 -11.51
C ALA A 446 21.50 -1.95 -10.49
N ILE A 447 21.39 -2.61 -9.34
CA ILE A 447 20.56 -2.19 -8.22
C ILE A 447 21.37 -2.15 -6.92
N GLN A 448 20.82 -1.45 -5.93
CA GLN A 448 21.26 -1.54 -4.54
C GLN A 448 20.08 -1.35 -3.60
N GLU A 449 20.07 -2.09 -2.50
CA GLU A 449 19.13 -1.89 -1.39
C GLU A 449 19.82 -1.12 -0.28
N VAL A 450 19.12 -0.12 0.29
CA VAL A 450 19.69 0.83 1.26
C VAL A 450 18.65 1.09 2.35
N GLY A 451 18.91 0.58 3.56
CA GLY A 451 17.91 0.63 4.62
C GLY A 451 16.64 -0.11 4.20
N ALA A 452 15.50 0.57 4.19
CA ALA A 452 14.25 0.03 3.65
C ALA A 452 14.05 0.31 2.15
N GLY A 453 14.80 1.24 1.56
CA GLY A 453 14.61 1.67 0.18
C GLY A 453 15.58 1.05 -0.82
N ARG A 454 15.46 1.49 -2.08
CA ARG A 454 16.01 0.80 -3.24
C ARG A 454 16.49 1.78 -4.32
N ILE A 455 17.52 1.40 -5.05
CA ILE A 455 18.09 2.18 -6.16
C ILE A 455 18.19 1.28 -7.39
N PHE A 456 17.74 1.77 -8.54
CA PHE A 456 18.01 1.21 -9.85
C PHE A 456 18.80 2.20 -10.69
N LEU A 457 19.95 1.77 -11.20
CA LEU A 457 20.80 2.53 -12.11
C LEU A 457 20.96 1.79 -13.45
N ALA A 458 20.68 2.49 -14.54
CA ALA A 458 21.19 2.13 -15.86
C ALA A 458 21.74 3.39 -16.53
N SER A 459 22.87 3.29 -17.24
CA SER A 459 23.41 4.46 -17.95
C SER A 459 22.89 4.54 -19.39
N ASP A 460 21.62 4.23 -19.57
CA ASP A 460 20.90 4.33 -20.85
C ASP A 460 19.50 4.89 -20.58
N ILE A 461 19.20 6.09 -21.06
CA ILE A 461 17.86 6.69 -20.98
C ILE A 461 16.91 6.14 -22.06
N ASN A 462 17.44 5.57 -23.13
CA ASN A 462 16.72 5.17 -24.33
C ASN A 462 15.93 3.88 -24.14
N PHE A 463 16.40 2.93 -23.32
CA PHE A 463 15.71 1.63 -23.16
C PHE A 463 14.28 1.78 -22.61
N LEU A 464 14.04 2.73 -21.70
CA LEU A 464 12.69 3.07 -21.21
C LEU A 464 12.03 4.25 -21.94
N GLY A 465 12.77 4.94 -22.80
CA GLY A 465 12.25 6.02 -23.64
C GLY A 465 11.97 5.52 -25.06
N ASN A 466 12.96 5.68 -25.94
CA ASN A 466 12.86 5.35 -27.37
C ASN A 466 12.56 3.87 -27.68
N TYR A 467 12.95 2.95 -26.78
CA TYR A 467 12.87 1.51 -26.98
C TYR A 467 11.89 0.81 -26.05
N ILE A 468 10.99 1.56 -25.40
CA ILE A 468 10.03 0.97 -24.46
C ILE A 468 9.16 -0.14 -25.10
N LEU A 469 8.87 -0.06 -26.41
CA LEU A 469 8.11 -1.07 -27.16
C LEU A 469 8.96 -2.20 -27.76
N TYR A 470 10.27 -2.27 -27.45
CA TYR A 470 11.17 -3.30 -27.94
C TYR A 470 11.37 -4.38 -26.87
N ASP A 471 11.53 -5.63 -27.32
CA ASP A 471 11.68 -6.82 -26.46
C ASP A 471 10.73 -6.76 -25.24
N ASP A 472 11.27 -6.95 -24.03
CA ASP A 472 10.50 -6.93 -22.78
C ASP A 472 10.66 -5.59 -22.02
N ASN A 473 11.12 -4.52 -22.69
CA ASN A 473 11.44 -3.24 -22.04
C ASN A 473 10.24 -2.62 -21.31
N ALA A 474 9.05 -2.66 -21.90
CA ALA A 474 7.82 -2.20 -21.25
C ALA A 474 7.56 -2.95 -19.94
N HIS A 475 7.59 -4.28 -19.99
CA HIS A 475 7.35 -5.12 -18.81
C HIS A 475 8.41 -4.86 -17.73
N PHE A 476 9.67 -4.70 -18.11
CA PHE A 476 10.72 -4.35 -17.17
C PHE A 476 10.55 -2.95 -16.56
N GLY A 477 10.05 -1.98 -17.32
CA GLY A 477 9.66 -0.66 -16.81
C GLY A 477 8.57 -0.74 -15.73
N LEU A 478 7.63 -1.67 -15.84
CA LEU A 478 6.65 -1.97 -14.81
C LEU A 478 7.29 -2.66 -13.59
N ASN A 479 8.16 -3.65 -13.81
CA ASN A 479 8.87 -4.33 -12.73
C ASN A 479 9.73 -3.38 -11.90
N ILE A 480 10.37 -2.40 -12.55
CA ILE A 480 11.13 -1.34 -11.87
C ILE A 480 10.22 -0.57 -10.91
N ALA A 481 9.03 -0.12 -11.36
CA ALA A 481 8.09 0.58 -10.49
C ALA A 481 7.55 -0.30 -9.37
N ASN A 482 7.17 -1.56 -9.65
CA ASN A 482 6.75 -2.52 -8.64
C ASN A 482 7.83 -2.71 -7.56
N TRP A 483 9.08 -2.95 -7.96
CA TRP A 483 10.18 -3.18 -7.03
C TRP A 483 10.58 -1.91 -6.25
N LEU A 484 10.68 -0.75 -6.91
CA LEU A 484 11.08 0.50 -6.27
C LEU A 484 10.01 1.05 -5.32
N CYS A 485 8.73 0.96 -5.66
CA CYS A 485 7.65 1.41 -4.77
C CYS A 485 7.37 0.45 -3.61
N SER A 486 7.91 -0.77 -3.63
CA SER A 486 7.72 -1.77 -2.57
C SER A 486 8.87 -1.76 -1.53
N GLY A 487 9.56 -0.63 -1.37
CA GLY A 487 10.61 -0.47 -0.35
C GLY A 487 10.00 -0.57 1.05
N GLY A 488 10.54 -1.48 1.87
CA GLY A 488 10.02 -1.73 3.23
C GLY A 488 8.63 -2.36 3.28
N ALA A 489 8.15 -2.97 2.20
CA ALA A 489 6.86 -3.66 2.19
C ALA A 489 6.89 -4.91 3.10
N ASP A 490 5.87 -5.07 3.94
CA ASP A 490 5.70 -6.22 4.84
C ASP A 490 4.78 -7.31 4.27
N ILE A 491 4.21 -7.09 3.08
CA ILE A 491 3.28 -8.00 2.43
C ILE A 491 3.87 -8.49 1.10
N LEU A 492 3.87 -9.82 0.91
CA LEU A 492 4.22 -10.46 -0.35
C LEU A 492 3.01 -11.12 -0.99
N VAL A 493 2.78 -10.87 -2.26
CA VAL A 493 1.64 -11.39 -3.02
C VAL A 493 2.12 -12.28 -4.16
N TYR A 494 1.54 -13.47 -4.26
CA TYR A 494 1.55 -14.29 -5.46
C TYR A 494 0.15 -14.31 -6.08
N MET A 495 0.07 -14.04 -7.38
CA MET A 495 -1.16 -14.23 -8.12
C MET A 495 -0.86 -14.82 -9.49
N ASP A 496 -1.59 -15.86 -9.85
CA ASP A 496 -1.59 -16.43 -11.19
C ASP A 496 -3.02 -16.61 -11.72
N GLY A 497 -3.14 -17.31 -12.85
CA GLY A 497 -4.45 -17.63 -13.42
C GLY A 497 -4.84 -16.73 -14.56
N VAL A 498 -3.91 -16.53 -15.50
CA VAL A 498 -4.06 -15.84 -16.79
C VAL A 498 -5.55 -15.69 -17.15
N ALA A 499 -6.28 -16.76 -17.51
CA ALA A 499 -7.68 -16.74 -17.98
C ALA A 499 -8.73 -15.85 -17.27
N SER A 500 -8.57 -15.44 -15.99
CA SER A 500 -9.55 -14.63 -15.24
C SER A 500 -9.42 -13.11 -15.38
N PHE A 501 -8.33 -12.59 -15.93
CA PHE A 501 -7.98 -11.15 -15.82
C PHE A 501 -8.16 -10.34 -17.11
N GLY A 502 -9.04 -10.77 -18.01
CA GLY A 502 -9.26 -10.11 -19.30
C GLY A 502 -8.14 -10.36 -20.31
N SER A 503 -8.20 -9.71 -21.47
CA SER A 503 -7.21 -9.91 -22.57
C SER A 503 -5.82 -9.34 -22.29
N ASP A 504 -5.75 -8.43 -21.31
CA ASP A 504 -4.64 -7.57 -20.94
C ASP A 504 -3.93 -8.07 -19.68
N TRP A 505 -4.51 -9.04 -18.97
CA TRP A 505 -3.88 -9.76 -17.84
C TRP A 505 -3.35 -8.83 -16.73
N ASN A 506 -4.02 -7.69 -16.51
CA ASN A 506 -3.55 -6.67 -15.58
C ASN A 506 -3.85 -7.05 -14.12
N TYR A 507 -2.92 -7.76 -13.51
CA TYR A 507 -2.98 -8.18 -12.11
C TYR A 507 -3.10 -7.03 -11.09
N TYR A 508 -2.76 -5.80 -11.47
CA TYR A 508 -2.83 -4.63 -10.59
C TYR A 508 -4.26 -4.08 -10.46
N ARG A 509 -5.18 -4.58 -11.29
CA ARG A 509 -6.62 -4.24 -11.27
C ARG A 509 -7.49 -5.41 -10.82
N ALA A 510 -6.88 -6.46 -10.28
CA ALA A 510 -7.59 -7.60 -9.70
C ALA A 510 -8.25 -7.22 -8.36
N PRO A 511 -9.35 -7.88 -7.95
CA PRO A 511 -9.99 -7.62 -6.65
C PRO A 511 -9.01 -7.64 -5.47
N LEU A 512 -8.05 -8.58 -5.45
CA LEU A 512 -7.01 -8.67 -4.43
C LEU A 512 -6.12 -7.42 -4.35
N THR A 513 -5.60 -6.94 -5.49
CA THR A 513 -4.70 -5.78 -5.51
C THR A 513 -5.45 -4.48 -5.28
N LEU A 514 -6.69 -4.37 -5.75
CA LEU A 514 -7.57 -3.26 -5.41
C LEU A 514 -7.88 -3.21 -3.90
N ALA A 515 -8.08 -4.36 -3.25
CA ALA A 515 -8.29 -4.44 -1.80
C ALA A 515 -7.03 -4.00 -1.01
N LEU A 516 -5.83 -4.42 -1.43
CA LEU A 516 -4.56 -3.95 -0.86
C LEU A 516 -4.41 -2.43 -1.00
N ASN A 517 -4.72 -1.90 -2.18
CA ASN A 517 -4.68 -0.46 -2.45
C ASN A 517 -5.73 0.32 -1.63
N GLU A 518 -6.91 -0.25 -1.37
CA GLU A 518 -7.94 0.33 -0.50
C GLU A 518 -7.49 0.40 0.97
N LEU A 519 -6.82 -0.65 1.46
CA LEU A 519 -6.21 -0.64 2.78
C LEU A 519 -5.07 0.37 2.87
N GLY A 520 -4.40 0.68 1.76
CA GLY A 520 -3.26 1.59 1.75
C GLY A 520 -2.01 0.95 2.35
N VAL A 521 -1.88 -0.37 2.23
CA VAL A 521 -0.74 -1.14 2.70
C VAL A 521 0.29 -1.31 1.59
N ASN A 522 1.58 -1.29 1.95
CA ASN A 522 2.64 -1.51 0.99
C ASN A 522 2.87 -3.01 0.76
N TYR A 523 3.03 -3.43 -0.50
CA TYR A 523 3.19 -4.84 -0.86
C TYR A 523 4.06 -5.02 -2.11
N TYR A 524 4.84 -6.11 -2.15
CA TYR A 524 5.48 -6.59 -3.37
C TYR A 524 4.63 -7.68 -4.02
N MET A 525 4.43 -7.61 -5.34
CA MET A 525 3.67 -8.62 -6.08
C MET A 525 4.56 -9.36 -7.06
N SER A 526 4.36 -10.67 -7.15
CA SER A 526 4.97 -11.57 -8.14
C SER A 526 3.89 -12.43 -8.80
N ASN A 527 4.09 -12.73 -10.08
CA ASN A 527 3.19 -13.51 -10.92
C ASN A 527 3.83 -14.81 -11.47
N GLU A 528 5.09 -15.07 -11.13
CA GLU A 528 5.84 -16.28 -11.44
C GLU A 528 6.38 -16.93 -10.16
N ARG A 529 6.02 -18.20 -9.96
CA ARG A 529 6.36 -18.98 -8.77
C ARG A 529 7.82 -18.88 -8.36
N ASP A 530 8.73 -18.98 -9.32
CA ASP A 530 10.16 -19.07 -9.01
C ASP A 530 10.70 -17.72 -8.49
N TYR A 531 10.16 -16.59 -8.95
CA TYR A 531 10.50 -15.25 -8.44
C TYR A 531 9.79 -14.92 -7.13
N PHE A 532 8.56 -15.40 -6.93
CA PHE A 532 7.89 -15.35 -5.63
C PHE A 532 8.68 -16.12 -4.57
N ASN A 533 9.12 -17.34 -4.88
CA ASN A 533 9.97 -18.13 -3.98
C ASN A 533 11.32 -17.45 -3.71
N GLU A 534 11.85 -16.70 -4.66
CA GLU A 534 13.08 -15.93 -4.44
C GLU A 534 12.83 -14.75 -3.49
N SER A 535 11.71 -14.05 -3.65
CA SER A 535 11.30 -12.96 -2.76
C SER A 535 11.08 -13.47 -1.32
N LEU A 536 10.52 -14.66 -1.13
CA LEU A 536 10.39 -15.32 0.17
C LEU A 536 11.74 -15.64 0.84
N LYS A 537 12.82 -15.85 0.07
CA LYS A 537 14.15 -16.14 0.61
C LYS A 537 14.95 -14.88 0.91
N LEU A 538 14.78 -13.86 0.07
CA LEU A 538 15.54 -12.62 0.15
C LEU A 538 15.07 -11.74 1.31
N TYR A 539 13.78 -11.79 1.64
CA TYR A 539 13.15 -10.88 2.59
C TYR A 539 12.32 -11.61 3.64
N SER A 540 12.07 -10.93 4.75
CA SER A 540 11.07 -11.33 5.74
C SER A 540 9.78 -10.57 5.47
N TRP A 541 8.65 -11.22 5.76
CA TRP A 541 7.32 -10.69 5.48
C TRP A 541 6.45 -10.88 6.72
N GLU A 542 5.52 -9.97 6.97
CA GLU A 542 4.48 -10.15 7.99
C GLU A 542 3.35 -11.03 7.44
N LEU A 543 2.94 -10.78 6.19
CA LEU A 543 1.86 -11.48 5.52
C LEU A 543 2.27 -11.94 4.12
N VAL A 544 2.00 -13.21 3.84
CA VAL A 544 2.13 -13.80 2.51
C VAL A 544 0.74 -14.13 1.97
N ILE A 545 0.39 -13.60 0.80
CA ILE A 545 -0.89 -13.85 0.14
C ILE A 545 -0.64 -14.64 -1.13
N ILE A 546 -1.36 -15.74 -1.31
CA ILE A 546 -1.25 -16.62 -2.46
C ILE A 546 -2.63 -16.82 -3.05
N ASP A 547 -2.90 -16.20 -4.20
CA ASP A 547 -4.07 -16.47 -5.04
C ASP A 547 -3.66 -17.32 -6.26
N ALA A 548 -3.56 -18.63 -6.05
CA ALA A 548 -3.11 -19.57 -7.07
C ALA A 548 -4.28 -20.24 -7.78
N ASN A 549 -4.68 -19.64 -8.91
CA ASN A 549 -5.71 -20.04 -9.84
C ASN A 549 -5.22 -20.98 -10.97
N SER A 550 -3.93 -21.33 -11.03
CA SER A 550 -3.43 -22.35 -11.95
C SER A 550 -3.46 -23.76 -11.35
N ASN A 551 -3.61 -24.79 -12.19
CA ASN A 551 -3.51 -26.19 -11.76
C ASN A 551 -2.03 -26.64 -11.66
N ALA A 552 -1.24 -25.90 -10.90
CA ALA A 552 0.16 -26.16 -10.62
C ALA A 552 0.51 -25.67 -9.20
N PRO A 553 1.55 -26.22 -8.55
CA PRO A 553 1.99 -25.72 -7.25
C PRO A 553 2.42 -24.26 -7.33
N ALA A 554 1.79 -23.42 -6.51
CA ALA A 554 2.00 -21.98 -6.46
C ALA A 554 3.35 -21.55 -5.88
N THR A 555 3.92 -22.37 -4.99
CA THR A 555 5.08 -22.03 -4.18
C THR A 555 5.80 -23.26 -3.63
N SER A 556 7.00 -23.07 -3.12
CA SER A 556 7.70 -24.05 -2.29
C SER A 556 7.04 -24.13 -0.91
N HIS A 557 6.25 -25.18 -0.66
CA HIS A 557 5.58 -25.36 0.63
C HIS A 557 6.51 -25.28 1.86
N PRO A 558 7.76 -25.81 1.83
CA PRO A 558 8.69 -25.63 2.94
C PRO A 558 8.98 -24.17 3.30
N LEU A 559 9.03 -23.25 2.31
CA LEU A 559 9.25 -21.82 2.58
C LEU A 559 8.05 -21.20 3.31
N ILE A 560 6.82 -21.63 2.97
CA ILE A 560 5.61 -21.18 3.68
C ILE A 560 5.57 -21.70 5.11
N ILE A 561 5.99 -22.95 5.34
CA ILE A 561 6.11 -23.49 6.71
C ILE A 561 7.17 -22.71 7.50
N GLU A 562 8.34 -22.44 6.92
CA GLU A 562 9.38 -21.64 7.56
C GLU A 562 8.90 -20.23 7.93
N HIS A 563 8.15 -19.57 7.03
CA HIS A 563 7.49 -18.29 7.27
C HIS A 563 6.47 -18.36 8.43
N LEU A 564 5.64 -19.40 8.49
CA LEU A 564 4.70 -19.58 9.58
C LEU A 564 5.40 -19.94 10.91
N GLU A 565 6.51 -20.66 10.87
CA GLU A 565 7.31 -20.97 12.06
C GLU A 565 8.07 -19.76 12.61
N SER A 566 8.43 -18.80 11.75
CA SER A 566 9.07 -17.54 12.16
C SER A 566 8.08 -16.51 12.74
N GLY A 567 6.77 -16.77 12.64
CA GLY A 567 5.71 -15.94 13.20
C GLY A 567 4.82 -15.25 12.16
N GLY A 568 5.18 -15.32 10.88
CA GLY A 568 4.42 -14.72 9.78
C GLY A 568 3.03 -15.31 9.60
N LYS A 569 2.23 -14.67 8.76
CA LYS A 569 0.84 -15.03 8.45
C LYS A 569 0.68 -15.40 6.98
N VAL A 570 -0.34 -16.19 6.64
CA VAL A 570 -0.65 -16.54 5.27
C VAL A 570 -2.14 -16.45 4.96
N ILE A 571 -2.50 -15.89 3.81
CA ILE A 571 -3.79 -16.13 3.15
C ILE A 571 -3.50 -16.94 1.90
N TRP A 572 -4.09 -18.13 1.79
CA TRP A 572 -3.72 -19.06 0.73
C TRP A 572 -4.96 -19.69 0.09
N ARG A 573 -5.08 -19.48 -1.21
CA ARG A 573 -5.95 -20.21 -2.12
C ARG A 573 -5.08 -21.04 -3.06
N ASP A 574 -5.35 -22.34 -3.21
CA ASP A 574 -4.58 -23.22 -4.10
C ASP A 574 -5.42 -24.37 -4.69
N PHE A 575 -5.27 -24.63 -5.99
CA PHE A 575 -5.84 -25.82 -6.62
C PHE A 575 -5.28 -27.13 -6.04
N MET A 576 -4.06 -27.08 -5.49
CA MET A 576 -3.36 -28.23 -4.93
C MET A 576 -3.90 -28.71 -3.58
N PHE A 577 -4.76 -27.94 -2.90
CA PHE A 577 -5.35 -28.31 -1.59
C PHE A 577 -6.06 -29.66 -1.61
N ARG A 578 -6.51 -30.14 -2.78
CA ARG A 578 -7.21 -31.42 -2.91
C ARG A 578 -6.30 -32.63 -2.72
N TYR A 579 -5.00 -32.49 -2.99
CA TYR A 579 -4.13 -33.65 -3.13
C TYR A 579 -3.56 -34.08 -1.78
N PRO A 580 -3.81 -35.34 -1.35
CA PRO A 580 -3.27 -35.87 -0.09
C PRO A 580 -1.73 -35.99 -0.09
N SER A 581 -1.09 -35.94 -1.25
CA SER A 581 0.38 -36.03 -1.36
C SER A 581 1.11 -34.88 -0.64
N TYR A 582 0.41 -33.80 -0.31
CA TYR A 582 0.95 -32.64 0.40
C TYR A 582 0.46 -32.54 1.86
N ASP A 583 -0.10 -33.62 2.42
CA ASP A 583 -0.68 -33.66 3.77
C ASP A 583 0.23 -33.11 4.87
N ASN A 584 1.56 -33.15 4.74
CA ASN A 584 2.44 -32.52 5.74
C ASN A 584 2.20 -31.01 5.86
N THR A 585 2.01 -30.32 4.72
CA THR A 585 1.73 -28.89 4.68
C THR A 585 0.28 -28.62 5.05
N TRP A 586 -0.66 -29.36 4.45
CA TRP A 586 -2.09 -29.18 4.71
C TRP A 586 -2.44 -29.45 6.17
N ASN A 587 -1.88 -30.50 6.78
CA ASN A 587 -2.12 -30.82 8.19
C ASN A 587 -1.55 -29.73 9.12
N TYR A 588 -0.42 -29.11 8.74
CA TYR A 588 0.12 -27.96 9.47
C TYR A 588 -0.86 -26.78 9.42
N LEU A 589 -1.41 -26.48 8.24
CA LEU A 589 -2.47 -25.47 8.06
C LEU A 589 -3.81 -25.89 8.70
N GLY A 590 -4.01 -27.19 8.95
CA GLY A 590 -5.12 -27.75 9.71
C GLY A 590 -6.23 -28.36 8.86
N PHE A 591 -5.92 -28.89 7.68
CA PHE A 591 -6.85 -29.69 6.89
C PHE A 591 -6.14 -30.84 6.17
N SER A 592 -6.89 -31.80 5.64
CA SER A 592 -6.38 -32.85 4.75
C SER A 592 -7.16 -32.86 3.44
N GLY A 593 -6.46 -33.00 2.32
CA GLY A 593 -7.07 -33.08 1.00
C GLY A 593 -7.78 -34.41 0.77
N LEU A 594 -8.90 -34.41 0.03
CA LEU A 594 -9.72 -35.61 -0.20
C LEU A 594 -9.67 -36.17 -1.63
N ASP A 595 -8.91 -35.54 -2.53
CA ASP A 595 -8.93 -35.78 -3.97
C ASP A 595 -10.36 -35.73 -4.55
N ASP A 596 -11.21 -34.87 -3.96
CA ASP A 596 -12.62 -34.68 -4.31
C ASP A 596 -12.91 -33.19 -4.54
N ARG A 597 -13.77 -32.91 -5.53
CA ARG A 597 -14.02 -31.54 -6.01
C ARG A 597 -15.38 -31.34 -6.68
N ILE A 598 -15.83 -30.09 -6.72
CA ILE A 598 -17.03 -29.69 -7.47
C ILE A 598 -16.61 -29.11 -8.82
N THR A 599 -16.98 -29.75 -9.92
CA THR A 599 -16.66 -29.31 -11.29
C THR A 599 -17.84 -28.68 -12.03
N ALA A 600 -18.98 -28.49 -11.36
CA ALA A 600 -20.22 -28.02 -11.99
C ALA A 600 -20.29 -26.48 -12.13
N GLY A 601 -19.22 -25.78 -11.73
CA GLY A 601 -19.16 -24.33 -11.57
C GLY A 601 -18.90 -23.95 -10.11
N PRO A 602 -18.60 -22.67 -9.84
CA PRO A 602 -18.37 -22.18 -8.49
C PRO A 602 -19.62 -22.38 -7.62
N PRO A 603 -19.51 -23.07 -6.47
CA PRO A 603 -20.65 -23.23 -5.57
C PRO A 603 -20.90 -21.94 -4.78
N SER A 604 -22.13 -21.70 -4.33
CA SER A 604 -22.35 -20.67 -3.30
C SER A 604 -21.57 -21.01 -2.02
N VAL A 605 -20.89 -20.02 -1.46
CA VAL A 605 -20.16 -20.15 -0.19
C VAL A 605 -21.01 -19.52 0.91
N TYR A 606 -21.57 -20.35 1.79
CA TYR A 606 -22.40 -19.91 2.90
C TYR A 606 -21.55 -19.57 4.11
N LEU A 607 -21.85 -18.43 4.73
CA LEU A 607 -21.18 -17.97 5.94
C LEU A 607 -21.78 -18.72 7.13
N TRP A 608 -21.04 -19.66 7.72
CA TRP A 608 -21.52 -20.42 8.88
C TRP A 608 -21.48 -19.59 10.16
N GLU A 609 -20.54 -18.65 10.23
CA GLU A 609 -20.35 -17.72 11.34
C GLU A 609 -20.39 -16.27 10.82
N PRO A 610 -21.55 -15.77 10.34
CA PRO A 610 -21.63 -14.43 9.72
C PRO A 610 -21.28 -13.28 10.68
N ALA A 611 -21.35 -13.52 12.00
CA ALA A 611 -20.91 -12.56 13.02
C ALA A 611 -19.38 -12.54 13.23
N HIS A 612 -18.63 -13.47 12.63
CA HIS A 612 -17.18 -13.48 12.73
C HIS A 612 -16.59 -12.23 12.07
N SER A 613 -15.60 -11.60 12.70
CA SER A 613 -15.10 -10.29 12.28
C SER A 613 -14.51 -10.26 10.86
N LEU A 614 -14.08 -11.41 10.36
CA LEU A 614 -13.62 -11.61 8.98
C LEU A 614 -14.72 -11.31 7.93
N PHE A 615 -16.00 -11.34 8.29
CA PHE A 615 -17.08 -11.00 7.36
C PHE A 615 -17.68 -9.62 7.60
N ASN A 616 -17.25 -8.90 8.63
CA ASN A 616 -17.84 -7.61 8.98
C ASN A 616 -16.87 -6.45 9.25
N ILE A 617 -15.55 -6.65 9.07
CA ILE A 617 -14.54 -5.62 9.28
C ILE A 617 -13.41 -5.74 8.23
N PRO A 618 -13.09 -4.66 7.49
CA PRO A 618 -13.71 -3.32 7.53
C PRO A 618 -15.09 -3.24 6.86
N VAL A 619 -15.45 -4.24 6.05
CA VAL A 619 -16.71 -4.28 5.30
C VAL A 619 -17.71 -5.18 5.98
N ASP A 620 -18.92 -4.67 6.24
CA ASP A 620 -20.07 -5.47 6.66
C ASP A 620 -20.68 -6.20 5.46
N TYR A 621 -20.24 -7.44 5.22
CA TYR A 621 -20.74 -8.28 4.14
C TYR A 621 -22.15 -8.78 4.49
N ASN A 622 -23.17 -8.07 4.02
CA ASN A 622 -24.54 -8.17 4.53
C ASN A 622 -25.39 -9.24 3.81
N ALA A 623 -24.75 -10.32 3.36
CA ALA A 623 -25.39 -11.48 2.76
C ALA A 623 -25.06 -12.78 3.52
N ALA A 624 -25.96 -13.76 3.40
CA ALA A 624 -25.77 -15.07 4.04
C ALA A 624 -24.76 -15.96 3.28
N ASN A 625 -24.43 -15.60 2.04
CA ASN A 625 -23.56 -16.35 1.17
C ASN A 625 -22.93 -15.45 0.10
N ILE A 626 -21.84 -15.95 -0.46
CA ILE A 626 -21.11 -15.37 -1.59
C ILE A 626 -21.48 -16.19 -2.83
N SER A 627 -21.75 -15.54 -3.96
CA SER A 627 -22.22 -16.20 -5.19
C SER A 627 -21.41 -15.81 -6.41
N ALA A 628 -21.49 -16.64 -7.44
CA ALA A 628 -20.86 -16.37 -8.72
C ALA A 628 -21.77 -16.84 -9.86
N SER A 629 -22.07 -15.92 -10.78
CA SER A 629 -22.85 -16.16 -12.00
C SER A 629 -21.96 -16.59 -13.16
N THR A 630 -20.66 -16.35 -13.05
CA THR A 630 -19.65 -16.69 -14.04
C THR A 630 -18.84 -17.92 -13.63
N ASN A 631 -18.21 -18.59 -14.60
CA ASN A 631 -17.37 -19.77 -14.38
C ASN A 631 -16.15 -19.67 -15.28
N ILE A 632 -15.26 -18.72 -14.96
CA ILE A 632 -14.19 -18.27 -15.86
C ILE A 632 -12.99 -19.24 -15.82
N LEU A 633 -12.69 -19.79 -14.65
CA LEU A 633 -11.62 -20.76 -14.39
C LEU A 633 -12.06 -22.21 -14.55
N SER A 634 -13.31 -22.46 -14.98
CA SER A 634 -13.89 -23.81 -15.06
C SER A 634 -13.80 -24.54 -13.72
N THR A 635 -14.23 -23.85 -12.65
CA THR A 635 -13.73 -24.06 -11.30
C THR A 635 -14.02 -25.40 -10.69
N ASP A 636 -13.02 -25.80 -9.91
CA ASP A 636 -13.03 -26.88 -8.97
C ASP A 636 -13.01 -26.33 -7.54
N PHE A 637 -14.13 -26.41 -6.81
CA PHE A 637 -14.07 -26.29 -5.34
C PHE A 637 -13.39 -27.53 -4.77
N THR A 638 -12.54 -27.39 -3.76
CA THR A 638 -11.86 -28.52 -3.14
C THR A 638 -12.54 -28.97 -1.84
N ASN A 639 -12.94 -30.24 -1.76
CA ASN A 639 -13.38 -30.82 -0.49
C ASN A 639 -12.17 -31.19 0.37
N VAL A 640 -12.18 -30.79 1.64
CA VAL A 640 -11.10 -31.05 2.61
C VAL A 640 -11.67 -31.41 3.98
N THR A 641 -11.02 -32.34 4.68
CA THR A 641 -11.34 -32.61 6.08
C THR A 641 -10.63 -31.60 6.98
N VAL A 642 -11.39 -30.78 7.71
CA VAL A 642 -10.83 -29.87 8.73
C VAL A 642 -10.31 -30.69 9.91
N LEU A 643 -9.08 -30.41 10.35
CA LEU A 643 -8.44 -31.06 11.48
C LEU A 643 -8.68 -30.30 12.78
N SER A 644 -8.39 -30.93 13.92
CA SER A 644 -8.64 -30.36 15.25
C SER A 644 -7.83 -29.10 15.59
N ASN A 645 -6.80 -28.76 14.80
CA ASN A 645 -5.98 -27.56 14.94
C ASN A 645 -6.46 -26.38 14.08
N ALA A 646 -7.62 -26.48 13.43
CA ALA A 646 -8.22 -25.43 12.63
C ALA A 646 -9.74 -25.37 12.80
N THR A 647 -10.37 -24.36 12.21
CA THR A 647 -11.82 -24.15 12.27
C THR A 647 -12.32 -23.68 10.90
N GLY A 648 -13.33 -24.35 10.36
CA GLY A 648 -14.05 -23.89 9.16
C GLY A 648 -15.12 -22.88 9.54
N ILE A 649 -15.12 -21.70 8.92
CA ILE A 649 -16.05 -20.60 9.24
C ILE A 649 -17.07 -20.31 8.12
N ALA A 650 -16.87 -20.90 6.95
CA ALA A 650 -17.79 -20.87 5.82
C ALA A 650 -17.68 -22.18 5.03
N GLY A 651 -18.69 -22.50 4.22
CA GLY A 651 -18.68 -23.70 3.38
C GLY A 651 -19.81 -23.78 2.38
N VAL A 652 -19.85 -24.85 1.59
CA VAL A 652 -20.78 -24.97 0.44
C VAL A 652 -22.16 -25.52 0.82
N THR A 653 -22.50 -25.48 2.10
CA THR A 653 -23.80 -25.89 2.64
C THR A 653 -24.28 -24.86 3.67
N LEU A 654 -25.59 -24.78 3.92
CA LEU A 654 -26.20 -23.77 4.82
C LEU A 654 -25.70 -23.81 6.27
N SER A 655 -25.16 -24.94 6.71
CA SER A 655 -24.63 -25.15 8.05
C SER A 655 -23.44 -26.07 7.97
N TYR A 656 -22.59 -26.07 9.00
CA TYR A 656 -21.41 -26.94 9.05
C TYR A 656 -21.71 -28.38 8.56
N ASN A 657 -20.94 -28.80 7.56
CA ASN A 657 -20.90 -30.17 7.09
C ASN A 657 -19.44 -30.60 6.97
N GLU A 658 -19.18 -31.84 7.38
CA GLU A 658 -17.86 -32.44 7.26
C GLU A 658 -17.43 -32.41 5.79
N ASN A 659 -16.16 -32.11 5.56
CA ASN A 659 -15.51 -32.11 4.24
C ASN A 659 -15.88 -30.96 3.29
N GLN A 660 -16.73 -30.02 3.70
CA GLN A 660 -17.32 -29.00 2.81
C GLN A 660 -17.01 -27.55 3.25
N SER A 661 -15.93 -27.35 4.02
CA SER A 661 -15.48 -26.02 4.43
C SER A 661 -14.84 -25.27 3.26
N ALA A 662 -15.24 -24.01 3.08
CA ALA A 662 -14.75 -23.11 2.04
C ALA A 662 -13.65 -22.18 2.55
N ILE A 663 -13.78 -21.71 3.80
CA ILE A 663 -12.81 -20.83 4.46
C ILE A 663 -12.40 -21.47 5.78
N ILE A 664 -11.11 -21.71 5.95
CA ILE A 664 -10.53 -22.39 7.12
C ILE A 664 -9.53 -21.46 7.80
N LEU A 665 -9.69 -21.28 9.12
CA LEU A 665 -8.73 -20.62 10.00
C LEU A 665 -7.82 -21.67 10.65
N GLY A 666 -6.53 -21.58 10.35
CA GLY A 666 -5.49 -22.49 10.80
C GLY A 666 -4.36 -21.78 11.56
N VAL A 667 -3.43 -22.57 12.11
CA VAL A 667 -2.19 -22.08 12.72
C VAL A 667 -2.45 -20.97 13.76
N GLN A 668 -3.39 -21.21 14.68
CA GLN A 668 -3.82 -20.22 15.68
C GLN A 668 -4.27 -18.89 15.03
N ASN A 669 -5.08 -18.98 13.97
CA ASN A 669 -5.61 -17.86 13.19
C ASN A 669 -4.57 -17.05 12.40
N ARG A 670 -3.36 -17.60 12.18
CA ARG A 670 -2.33 -17.02 11.29
C ARG A 670 -2.38 -17.55 9.87
N ALA A 671 -3.25 -18.53 9.59
CA ALA A 671 -3.52 -19.00 8.24
C ALA A 671 -5.01 -18.89 7.90
N ILE A 672 -5.35 -18.22 6.80
CA ILE A 672 -6.66 -18.35 6.13
C ILE A 672 -6.43 -19.20 4.89
N CYS A 673 -7.19 -20.28 4.76
CA CYS A 673 -7.12 -21.15 3.59
C CYS A 673 -8.48 -21.17 2.87
N ASN A 674 -8.48 -20.73 1.62
CA ASN A 674 -9.67 -20.63 0.76
C ASN A 674 -9.72 -21.81 -0.21
N MET A 675 -10.76 -22.64 -0.08
CA MET A 675 -10.96 -23.85 -0.90
C MET A 675 -11.67 -23.56 -2.24
N PHE A 676 -11.94 -22.28 -2.51
CA PHE A 676 -12.59 -21.79 -3.72
C PHE A 676 -11.77 -20.64 -4.32
N ALA A 677 -12.00 -20.40 -5.62
CA ALA A 677 -11.37 -19.31 -6.34
C ALA A 677 -12.07 -17.99 -6.02
N ILE A 678 -11.61 -17.22 -5.03
CA ILE A 678 -12.22 -15.93 -4.68
C ILE A 678 -12.32 -15.03 -5.91
N SER A 679 -11.30 -15.04 -6.77
CA SER A 679 -11.22 -14.26 -8.00
C SER A 679 -12.30 -14.54 -9.06
N GLU A 680 -13.19 -15.51 -8.85
CA GLU A 680 -14.38 -15.73 -9.70
C GLU A 680 -15.69 -15.14 -9.17
N TYR A 681 -15.74 -14.73 -7.91
CA TYR A 681 -16.95 -14.24 -7.26
C TYR A 681 -17.10 -12.75 -7.56
N LEU A 682 -17.35 -12.47 -8.84
CA LEU A 682 -17.48 -11.11 -9.39
C LEU A 682 -18.92 -10.58 -9.37
N ASP A 683 -19.86 -11.34 -8.78
CA ASP A 683 -21.19 -10.83 -8.49
C ASP A 683 -21.13 -9.89 -7.28
N ASP A 684 -22.17 -9.09 -7.10
CA ASP A 684 -22.42 -8.26 -5.90
C ASP A 684 -23.64 -8.86 -5.19
N THR A 685 -23.41 -9.83 -4.29
CA THR A 685 -24.49 -10.62 -3.69
C THR A 685 -25.21 -9.85 -2.59
N ASP A 686 -24.55 -8.90 -1.92
CA ASP A 686 -25.09 -8.11 -0.83
C ASP A 686 -25.56 -6.69 -1.24
N ASP A 687 -25.48 -6.36 -2.53
CA ASP A 687 -25.88 -5.08 -3.15
C ASP A 687 -25.09 -3.88 -2.59
N SER A 688 -23.82 -4.10 -2.25
CA SER A 688 -22.89 -3.09 -1.75
C SER A 688 -22.41 -2.12 -2.84
N THR A 689 -22.65 -2.43 -4.12
CA THR A 689 -22.05 -1.91 -5.37
C THR A 689 -20.62 -2.34 -5.66
N TYR A 690 -20.06 -3.20 -4.81
CA TYR A 690 -18.74 -3.78 -5.00
C TYR A 690 -18.88 -5.29 -5.24
N VAL A 691 -17.90 -5.84 -5.95
CA VAL A 691 -17.91 -7.28 -6.22
C VAL A 691 -17.50 -8.05 -4.96
N ASP A 692 -18.15 -9.19 -4.70
CA ASP A 692 -17.94 -10.01 -3.51
C ASP A 692 -16.45 -10.33 -3.29
N ALA A 693 -15.73 -10.68 -4.37
CA ALA A 693 -14.30 -10.99 -4.32
C ALA A 693 -13.45 -9.86 -3.72
N TYR A 694 -13.78 -8.60 -4.03
CA TYR A 694 -13.05 -7.44 -3.53
C TYR A 694 -13.28 -7.27 -2.02
N GLU A 695 -14.52 -7.40 -1.56
CA GLU A 695 -14.88 -7.24 -0.15
C GLU A 695 -14.31 -8.37 0.71
N ILE A 696 -14.33 -9.60 0.22
CA ILE A 696 -13.74 -10.75 0.92
C ILE A 696 -12.22 -10.60 1.03
N TRP A 697 -11.52 -10.24 -0.05
CA TRP A 697 -10.09 -9.96 0.02
C TRP A 697 -9.78 -8.82 1.00
N LEU A 698 -10.56 -7.74 0.96
CA LEU A 698 -10.41 -6.60 1.85
C LEU A 698 -10.51 -7.01 3.32
N ASN A 699 -11.52 -7.81 3.67
CA ASN A 699 -11.72 -8.27 5.04
C ASN A 699 -10.69 -9.32 5.49
N GLU A 700 -10.31 -10.28 4.64
CA GLU A 700 -9.31 -11.29 5.00
C GLU A 700 -7.95 -10.68 5.26
N ILE A 701 -7.53 -9.72 4.42
CA ILE A 701 -6.27 -9.01 4.59
C ILE A 701 -6.31 -8.18 5.87
N ALA A 702 -7.35 -7.37 6.08
CA ALA A 702 -7.49 -6.59 7.30
C ALA A 702 -7.51 -7.46 8.57
N TYR A 703 -8.19 -8.61 8.54
CA TYR A 703 -8.20 -9.57 9.64
C TYR A 703 -6.80 -10.11 9.97
N MET A 704 -5.94 -10.31 8.95
CA MET A 704 -4.55 -10.71 9.16
C MET A 704 -3.66 -9.56 9.66
N LEU A 705 -3.97 -8.32 9.30
CA LEU A 705 -3.19 -7.14 9.68
C LEU A 705 -3.67 -6.45 10.97
N LYS A 706 -4.67 -7.02 11.66
CA LYS A 706 -5.17 -6.52 12.94
C LYS A 706 -4.05 -6.21 13.94
N PRO A 707 -4.19 -5.17 14.77
CA PRO A 707 -3.14 -4.71 15.66
C PRO A 707 -2.77 -5.76 16.71
N THR A 708 -1.49 -5.76 17.10
CA THR A 708 -0.98 -6.56 18.21
C THR A 708 -0.38 -5.64 19.28
N ILE A 709 -0.23 -6.15 20.50
CA ILE A 709 0.29 -5.37 21.63
C ILE A 709 1.12 -6.25 22.56
N SER A 710 2.24 -5.70 23.06
CA SER A 710 3.03 -6.33 24.12
C SER A 710 2.28 -6.41 25.45
N HIS A 711 2.68 -7.32 26.34
CA HIS A 711 2.17 -7.42 27.72
C HIS A 711 3.29 -7.09 28.73
N PRO A 712 3.52 -5.81 29.10
CA PRO A 712 4.51 -5.42 30.09
C PRO A 712 4.18 -5.98 31.48
N SER A 713 5.19 -6.15 32.33
CA SER A 713 4.96 -6.61 33.70
C SER A 713 4.32 -5.54 34.59
N ASP A 714 3.58 -6.00 35.61
CA ASP A 714 3.07 -5.17 36.70
C ASP A 714 4.19 -4.37 37.40
N ILE A 715 3.85 -3.18 37.89
CA ILE A 715 4.79 -2.23 38.52
C ILE A 715 4.46 -2.08 40.01
N GLU A 716 5.49 -2.11 40.85
CA GLU A 716 5.37 -1.77 42.28
C GLU A 716 6.36 -0.68 42.65
N TYR A 717 5.91 0.36 43.36
CA TYR A 717 6.77 1.46 43.83
C TYR A 717 6.23 2.13 45.11
N THR A 718 7.05 2.91 45.80
CA THR A 718 6.64 3.62 47.03
C THR A 718 6.04 4.99 46.69
N GLU A 719 4.93 5.36 47.35
CA GLU A 719 4.26 6.66 47.17
C GLU A 719 5.27 7.83 47.24
N GLY A 720 5.30 8.65 46.19
CA GLY A 720 6.24 9.77 46.06
C GLY A 720 7.57 9.46 45.36
N GLU A 721 7.84 8.20 44.99
CA GLU A 721 8.91 7.87 44.04
C GLU A 721 8.58 8.39 42.63
N THR A 722 9.63 8.68 41.85
CA THR A 722 9.53 9.22 40.48
C THR A 722 10.35 8.38 39.52
N GLY A 723 9.98 8.38 38.24
CA GLY A 723 10.65 7.61 37.19
C GLY A 723 9.95 6.29 36.86
N ASN A 724 8.71 6.11 37.31
CA ASN A 724 7.91 4.93 37.02
C ASN A 724 7.04 5.18 35.78
N SER A 725 7.14 4.31 34.79
CA SER A 725 6.36 4.37 33.57
C SER A 725 6.05 2.98 33.06
N ILE A 726 4.90 2.83 32.41
CA ILE A 726 4.55 1.64 31.63
C ILE A 726 4.97 1.91 30.18
N THR A 727 5.61 0.93 29.54
CA THR A 727 5.99 1.00 28.13
C THR A 727 5.36 -0.17 27.38
N TRP A 728 4.43 0.11 26.49
CA TRP A 728 3.86 -0.86 25.55
C TRP A 728 4.49 -0.71 24.16
N THR A 729 4.61 -1.84 23.46
CA THR A 729 5.05 -1.93 22.06
C THR A 729 3.91 -2.50 21.21
N PRO A 730 2.89 -1.69 20.87
CA PRO A 730 1.88 -2.07 19.90
C PRO A 730 2.42 -2.04 18.46
N LEU A 731 1.85 -2.87 17.58
CA LEU A 731 2.17 -2.94 16.15
C LEU A 731 0.88 -2.99 15.33
N SER A 732 0.86 -2.29 14.20
CA SER A 732 -0.25 -2.28 13.24
C SER A 732 0.24 -1.70 11.91
N GLU A 733 -0.16 -2.31 10.79
CA GLU A 733 0.05 -1.76 9.44
C GLU A 733 -0.88 -0.58 9.14
N LEU A 734 -1.94 -0.43 9.93
CA LEU A 734 -3.01 0.55 9.70
C LEU A 734 -3.27 1.38 10.97
N PRO A 735 -2.25 1.95 11.64
CA PRO A 735 -2.43 2.55 12.95
C PRO A 735 -3.38 3.76 12.88
N SER A 736 -4.27 3.89 13.88
CA SER A 736 -5.23 5.00 13.96
C SER A 736 -5.05 5.83 15.24
N TYR A 737 -5.47 5.32 16.39
CA TYR A 737 -5.35 6.02 17.67
C TYR A 737 -5.24 5.04 18.84
N TYR A 738 -4.91 5.55 20.02
CA TYR A 738 -4.96 4.77 21.26
C TYR A 738 -5.64 5.50 22.41
N GLN A 739 -6.05 4.73 23.41
CA GLN A 739 -6.67 5.19 24.65
C GLN A 739 -6.02 4.53 25.85
N ILE A 740 -5.81 5.29 26.93
CA ILE A 740 -5.41 4.75 28.23
C ILE A 740 -6.51 5.00 29.24
N ARG A 741 -6.94 3.94 29.92
CA ARG A 741 -7.92 3.99 31.01
C ARG A 741 -7.25 3.61 32.33
N ARG A 742 -7.56 4.36 33.39
CA ARG A 742 -7.18 4.03 34.77
C ARG A 742 -8.42 3.64 35.55
N ASN A 743 -8.46 2.41 36.06
CA ASN A 743 -9.62 1.84 36.76
C ASN A 743 -10.93 2.03 35.96
N GLY A 744 -10.86 1.76 34.65
CA GLY A 744 -11.98 1.91 33.70
C GLY A 744 -12.26 3.33 33.20
N SER A 745 -11.73 4.38 33.85
CA SER A 745 -11.94 5.78 33.43
C SER A 745 -10.90 6.21 32.41
N LEU A 746 -11.31 6.82 31.28
CA LEU A 746 -10.41 7.37 30.28
C LEU A 746 -9.55 8.49 30.88
N VAL A 747 -8.22 8.34 30.80
CA VAL A 747 -7.26 9.34 31.29
C VAL A 747 -6.39 9.91 30.18
N TYR A 748 -6.32 9.25 29.02
CA TYR A 748 -5.54 9.71 27.88
C TYR A 748 -6.08 9.15 26.57
N SER A 749 -6.02 9.93 25.48
CA SER A 749 -6.32 9.49 24.12
C SER A 749 -5.53 10.33 23.12
N HIS A 750 -4.97 9.69 22.09
CA HIS A 750 -4.13 10.36 21.10
C HIS A 750 -4.10 9.60 19.78
N SER A 751 -3.89 10.32 18.67
CA SER A 751 -3.56 9.72 17.38
C SER A 751 -2.30 8.86 17.49
N TRP A 752 -2.25 7.78 16.72
CA TRP A 752 -1.18 6.79 16.76
C TRP A 752 -0.73 6.46 15.36
N SER A 753 0.58 6.47 15.14
CA SER A 753 1.21 6.17 13.85
C SER A 753 2.20 5.00 13.97
N GLY A 754 1.91 4.02 14.84
CA GLY A 754 2.76 2.84 15.03
C GLY A 754 3.90 2.99 16.06
N SER A 755 4.05 4.14 16.72
CA SER A 755 5.10 4.35 17.72
C SER A 755 4.85 3.58 19.03
N LEU A 756 5.91 3.27 19.79
CA LEU A 756 5.80 2.77 21.16
C LEU A 756 4.98 3.73 22.04
N VAL A 757 4.28 3.20 23.04
CA VAL A 757 3.47 3.98 23.98
C VAL A 757 4.11 3.94 25.36
N ASN A 758 4.64 5.08 25.81
CA ASN A 758 5.18 5.25 27.16
C ASN A 758 4.26 6.15 27.98
N TYR A 759 3.80 5.65 29.13
CA TYR A 759 2.91 6.36 30.03
C TYR A 759 3.50 6.46 31.45
N ASN A 760 3.71 7.70 31.91
CA ASN A 760 4.16 7.97 33.28
C ASN A 760 3.06 7.60 34.29
N VAL A 761 3.42 6.84 35.32
CA VAL A 761 2.51 6.44 36.39
C VAL A 761 2.91 6.99 37.75
N ASP A 762 3.79 7.98 37.82
CA ASP A 762 4.18 8.67 39.04
C ASP A 762 3.04 9.51 39.63
N GLY A 763 3.18 9.90 40.90
CA GLY A 763 2.24 10.81 41.57
C GLY A 763 0.91 10.18 41.98
N LEU A 764 0.76 8.86 41.86
CA LEU A 764 -0.37 8.13 42.42
C LEU A 764 -0.23 7.99 43.94
N THR A 765 -1.36 8.00 44.64
CA THR A 765 -1.40 7.74 46.09
C THR A 765 -1.34 6.25 46.38
N ASN A 766 -0.99 5.86 47.60
CA ASN A 766 -1.02 4.45 48.05
C ASN A 766 -2.32 3.74 47.64
N GLY A 767 -2.19 2.60 46.94
CA GLY A 767 -3.30 1.85 46.37
C GLY A 767 -2.92 1.03 45.15
N THR A 768 -3.88 0.30 44.60
CA THR A 768 -3.73 -0.49 43.37
C THR A 768 -4.53 0.16 42.24
N TYR A 769 -3.90 0.30 41.08
CA TYR A 769 -4.48 0.89 39.89
C TYR A 769 -4.31 -0.07 38.72
N ILE A 770 -5.36 -0.23 37.93
CA ILE A 770 -5.32 -0.99 36.68
C ILE A 770 -5.26 0.03 35.54
N PHE A 771 -4.18 -0.01 34.77
CA PHE A 771 -4.02 0.78 33.55
C PHE A 771 -4.26 -0.12 32.34
N ARG A 772 -5.21 0.27 31.50
CA ARG A 772 -5.50 -0.41 30.23
C ARG A 772 -5.09 0.47 29.06
N LEU A 773 -4.20 -0.01 28.20
CA LEU A 773 -3.97 0.58 26.88
C LEU A 773 -4.85 -0.16 25.87
N THR A 774 -5.61 0.57 25.05
CA THR A 774 -6.31 0.03 23.88
C THR A 774 -5.81 0.77 22.65
N VAL A 775 -5.36 0.04 21.63
CA VAL A 775 -4.96 0.59 20.34
C VAL A 775 -5.98 0.19 19.28
N PHE A 776 -6.20 1.09 18.33
CA PHE A 776 -7.17 0.97 17.24
C PHE A 776 -6.46 1.14 15.91
N ASP A 777 -6.87 0.37 14.91
CA ASP A 777 -6.43 0.51 13.51
C ASP A 777 -7.51 1.19 12.64
N LEU A 778 -7.15 1.56 11.41
CA LEU A 778 -8.03 2.23 10.44
C LEU A 778 -9.06 1.27 9.84
N SER A 779 -8.82 -0.04 9.90
CA SER A 779 -9.79 -1.05 9.45
C SER A 779 -10.91 -1.27 10.46
N GLY A 780 -10.78 -0.80 11.70
CA GLY A 780 -11.76 -0.97 12.77
C GLY A 780 -11.43 -2.08 13.78
N TYR A 781 -10.27 -2.74 13.66
CA TYR A 781 -9.79 -3.66 14.67
C TYR A 781 -9.16 -2.92 15.85
N SER A 782 -9.23 -3.54 17.03
CA SER A 782 -8.56 -3.04 18.22
C SER A 782 -8.06 -4.18 19.10
N VAL A 783 -7.02 -3.88 19.88
CA VAL A 783 -6.46 -4.79 20.89
C VAL A 783 -6.11 -4.00 22.14
N TYR A 784 -6.15 -4.65 23.30
CA TYR A 784 -5.82 -4.00 24.56
C TYR A 784 -4.92 -4.86 25.44
N ASP A 785 -4.22 -4.19 26.35
CA ASP A 785 -3.41 -4.77 27.39
C ASP A 785 -3.68 -4.09 28.74
N GLU A 786 -3.55 -4.82 29.85
CA GLU A 786 -3.69 -4.29 31.21
C GLU A 786 -2.44 -4.52 32.05
N VAL A 787 -2.02 -3.47 32.75
CA VAL A 787 -0.90 -3.49 33.71
C VAL A 787 -1.39 -3.01 35.07
N THR A 788 -1.12 -3.79 36.10
CA THR A 788 -1.42 -3.45 37.49
C THR A 788 -0.26 -2.65 38.09
N VAL A 789 -0.59 -1.51 38.69
CA VAL A 789 0.36 -0.64 39.40
C VAL A 789 -0.01 -0.62 40.88
N THR A 790 0.89 -1.13 41.72
CA THR A 790 0.74 -1.12 43.17
C THR A 790 1.65 -0.08 43.80
N VAL A 791 1.06 0.93 44.41
CA VAL A 791 1.78 1.98 45.13
C VAL A 791 1.69 1.69 46.61
N SER A 792 2.84 1.47 47.26
CA SER A 792 2.92 1.23 48.70
C SER A 792 3.07 2.54 49.47
N ALA A 793 2.40 2.67 50.61
CA ALA A 793 2.53 3.85 51.47
C ALA A 793 3.99 4.09 51.90
N VAL A 794 4.38 5.37 51.99
CA VAL A 794 5.63 5.74 52.66
C VAL A 794 5.53 5.34 54.12
N ILE A 795 6.35 4.37 54.56
CA ILE A 795 6.50 4.10 55.99
C ILE A 795 7.24 5.31 56.57
N PRO A 796 6.62 6.12 57.45
CA PRO A 796 7.33 7.22 58.07
C PRO A 796 8.43 6.60 58.90
N THR A 797 9.69 6.88 58.54
CA THR A 797 10.81 6.59 59.42
C THR A 797 10.60 7.49 60.63
N THR A 798 10.08 6.92 61.71
CA THR A 798 10.13 7.56 63.02
C THR A 798 11.60 7.65 63.39
N THR A 799 12.23 8.74 62.96
CA THR A 799 13.38 9.28 63.67
C THR A 799 12.84 9.70 65.04
N THR A 800 12.84 8.76 65.99
CA THR A 800 12.94 9.12 67.40
C THR A 800 14.17 10.00 67.51
N GLY A 801 13.94 11.31 67.60
CA GLY A 801 14.97 12.29 67.89
C GLY A 801 15.82 11.78 69.04
N GLY A 802 17.14 11.84 68.85
CA GLY A 802 18.12 11.25 69.74
C GLY A 802 17.89 11.61 71.21
N GLY A 803 17.41 10.64 71.97
CA GLY A 803 17.80 10.40 73.35
C GLY A 803 18.70 9.18 73.32
N GLY A 804 20.00 9.39 73.53
CA GLY A 804 21.04 8.40 73.28
C GLY A 804 20.86 7.07 74.01
N LEU A 805 21.22 6.00 73.31
CA LEU A 805 21.75 4.78 73.91
C LEU A 805 23.15 4.54 73.31
N PRO A 806 24.10 4.00 74.09
CA PRO A 806 25.52 4.05 73.77
C PRO A 806 25.85 3.11 72.61
N LEU A 807 26.70 3.59 71.69
CA LEU A 807 27.40 2.72 70.76
C LEU A 807 28.22 1.70 71.55
N ASP A 808 28.00 0.42 71.29
CA ASP A 808 28.84 -0.66 71.80
C ASP A 808 30.24 -0.56 71.16
N PRO A 809 31.30 -0.27 71.94
CA PRO A 809 32.66 -0.10 71.41
C PRO A 809 33.27 -1.39 70.85
N THR A 810 32.61 -2.54 70.97
CA THR A 810 33.12 -3.81 70.40
C THR A 810 32.89 -3.96 68.89
N LEU A 811 31.85 -3.33 68.31
CA LEU A 811 31.56 -3.44 66.87
C LEU A 811 32.53 -2.59 66.01
N LEU A 812 32.96 -1.44 66.52
CA LEU A 812 33.95 -0.55 65.88
C LEU A 812 35.36 -1.17 65.86
N LEU A 813 35.68 -2.03 66.82
CA LEU A 813 36.96 -2.76 66.88
C LEU A 813 37.03 -3.90 65.85
N ILE A 814 35.89 -4.52 65.51
CA ILE A 814 35.81 -5.61 64.52
C ILE A 814 35.90 -5.07 63.08
N VAL A 815 35.23 -3.94 62.78
CA VAL A 815 35.29 -3.30 61.45
C VAL A 815 36.66 -2.67 61.20
N GLY A 816 37.29 -2.10 62.23
CA GLY A 816 38.66 -1.57 62.14
C GLY A 816 39.73 -2.64 61.92
N ALA A 817 39.62 -3.80 62.57
CA ALA A 817 40.56 -4.91 62.40
C ALA A 817 40.45 -5.58 61.02
N ALA A 818 39.23 -5.72 60.48
CA ALA A 818 39.02 -6.28 59.13
C ALA A 818 39.58 -5.38 58.03
N ALA A 819 39.40 -4.05 58.14
CA ALA A 819 39.97 -3.08 57.20
C ALA A 819 41.51 -3.08 57.23
N LEU A 820 42.12 -3.22 58.42
CA LEU A 820 43.58 -3.28 58.56
C LEU A 820 44.16 -4.56 57.94
N VAL A 821 43.48 -5.71 58.06
CA VAL A 821 43.90 -6.99 57.46
C VAL A 821 43.82 -6.94 55.93
N VAL A 822 42.78 -6.33 55.36
CA VAL A 822 42.65 -6.16 53.91
C VAL A 822 43.77 -5.25 53.35
N ILE A 823 44.11 -4.17 54.06
CA ILE A 823 45.21 -3.28 53.67
C ILE A 823 46.57 -4.00 53.75
N ILE A 824 46.81 -4.81 54.78
CA ILE A 824 48.05 -5.60 54.91
C ILE A 824 48.15 -6.66 53.81
N ILE A 825 47.05 -7.33 53.45
CA ILE A 825 47.00 -8.31 52.35
C ILE A 825 47.31 -7.65 51.00
N LEU A 826 46.75 -6.46 50.73
CA LEU A 826 47.02 -5.69 49.52
C LEU A 826 48.49 -5.25 49.43
N VAL A 827 49.09 -4.80 50.54
CA VAL A 827 50.52 -4.40 50.59
C VAL A 827 51.46 -5.60 50.40
N VAL A 828 51.10 -6.79 50.91
CA VAL A 828 51.88 -8.03 50.71
C VAL A 828 51.73 -8.56 49.28
N ALA A 829 50.54 -8.46 48.68
CA ALA A 829 50.30 -8.83 47.29
C ALA A 829 51.05 -7.92 46.29
N MET A 830 51.15 -6.62 46.59
CA MET A 830 51.92 -5.66 45.78
C MET A 830 53.44 -5.84 45.89
N LYS A 831 53.95 -6.48 46.95
CA LYS A 831 55.40 -6.79 47.14
C LYS A 831 55.87 -8.09 46.49
N LYS A 832 54.97 -8.90 45.89
CA LYS A 832 55.31 -10.22 45.28
C LYS A 832 55.28 -10.24 43.75
N ARG A 833 55.61 -9.14 43.07
CA ARG A 833 56.14 -9.19 41.70
C ARG A 833 57.67 -9.21 41.74
N PRO A 834 58.35 -10.37 41.60
CA PRO A 834 59.75 -10.38 41.22
C PRO A 834 59.87 -10.02 39.74
N ALA A 835 60.72 -9.03 39.47
CA ALA A 835 61.24 -8.77 38.14
C ALA A 835 61.95 -10.01 37.60
N LYS A 836 61.48 -10.52 36.48
CA LYS A 836 62.27 -10.98 35.32
C LYS A 836 61.35 -11.24 34.15
#